data_AF-A0ABD1FSR8-F1
#
_entry.id   AF-A0ABD1FSR8-F1
#
_cell.length_a   1.000
_cell.length_b   1.000
_cell.length_c   1.000
_cell.angle_alpha   90.00
_cell.angle_beta   90.00
_cell.angle_gamma   90.00
#
_symmetry.space_group_name_H-M   'P 1'
#
loop_
_entity.id
_entity.type
_entity.pdbx_description
1 polymer ?
#
loop_
_entity_poly.entity_id
_entity_poly.type
_entity_poly.pdbx_seq_one_letter_code
_entity_poly.pdbx_strand_id
1 'polypeptide(L)'
;MELRVRCNRCAGEVSSLPKFELNLAAICLKILLVLLLLEAAFVTTEGFQSQRRVLDKDKDNILSHSCIHDQIIEQRKRPGRKVYSVSAQVYVEPDISKSLKRKGRGLLGVSEFPLWHTEAKQPIRIYLNYDAVGHSSDRDCRNVGDIVKLGEPAGASYSGAPSCNPQADPPIYGDCWYNCTLDDIAEEDKKLRLRKALGQTADWFKRALSVEPVRGNLRLSGYSACGQDGGVQLPREYVEEGVADADLVLLVTTRPTTGNTLAWAVACERDQWGRAIAGHVNVAPRHLTAEAESLLSATLIHEVMHVLGFDPHAFAHFRDERKRRRIQVTEQVMDEKLGRMVTRVVLPRVIMHSRYHYGAFSENFTGLELEDGGGRGTSGSHWEKRLLMNEIMTGSVDTRSVVSKMTLALLEDSGWYQANYSMEEHLDWGHNQGTEFVTLPCNHWKGAYLCNSTQFSGCTYNREAEGYCPIVNYSRDLPQWARYFSQANKGGQSSLADYCTYFVAYSDGSCTDTNSARAPDSMLGEVRGSNSRCMTSNLVRSGFVRASTSQGNGCYQHRCLNNSLEVAVDGLWKVCPQAGGPIKFSGFNGELICPAYHELCNVNPAPVSGQCPNSCHFNGDCVDGRCQCFLGFEGHDCSKRSCPNNCGGHGKCLREGVCNCQPGYTGIDCSTATCDEQCSLHGGVCDNGVCEFRCSDYAGYTCQNSSKLLPSLSVCKSVLENDMSGQHCAPSELSILQQLEEVVVMPNYHRLFPGGPRKFLNYIRGRDCDGAAKRLACWISIQKCERNEDNRLRVCHSACQSYNLACGASLDCSDQTLFSNKEEGEGLCTGWGELSSWL
;
A
#
# COMPACT_ATOMS: atom_id res chain seq x y z
N MET A 1 71.00 25.16 10.57
CA MET A 1 71.03 23.88 9.85
C MET A 1 70.00 23.96 8.74
N GLU A 2 70.26 23.84 7.44
CA GLU A 2 71.44 23.78 6.55
C GLU A 2 70.88 23.12 5.27
N LEU A 3 70.96 23.71 4.06
CA LEU A 3 72.14 23.81 3.18
C LEU A 3 72.54 22.42 2.61
N ARG A 4 72.72 22.22 1.29
CA ARG A 4 72.76 23.15 0.12
C ARG A 4 72.76 22.35 -1.22
N VAL A 5 73.09 23.04 -2.34
CA VAL A 5 73.64 22.56 -3.64
C VAL A 5 72.59 22.13 -4.68
N ARG A 6 72.54 22.62 -5.93
CA ARG A 6 73.15 23.75 -6.71
C ARG A 6 72.15 24.09 -7.87
N CYS A 7 71.90 25.33 -8.30
CA CYS A 7 72.63 26.15 -9.31
C CYS A 7 72.82 25.46 -10.69
N ASN A 8 72.68 26.12 -11.86
CA ASN A 8 72.76 27.57 -12.19
C ASN A 8 72.16 27.95 -13.58
N ARG A 9 71.73 29.23 -13.75
CA ARG A 9 71.95 30.23 -14.86
C ARG A 9 72.05 29.82 -16.36
N CYS A 10 71.79 30.65 -17.40
CA CYS A 10 71.16 31.98 -17.63
C CYS A 10 71.07 32.28 -19.17
N ALA A 11 70.22 33.24 -19.59
CA ALA A 11 70.06 33.78 -20.97
C ALA A 11 69.56 32.77 -22.05
N GLY A 12 68.91 33.15 -23.16
CA GLY A 12 68.46 34.43 -23.74
C GLY A 12 67.77 34.16 -25.12
N GLU A 13 67.18 35.07 -25.90
CA GLU A 13 66.87 36.52 -25.80
C GLU A 13 65.54 36.83 -26.55
N VAL A 14 65.33 38.00 -27.21
CA VAL A 14 64.03 38.41 -27.81
C VAL A 14 64.14 39.05 -29.22
N SER A 15 63.45 38.48 -30.22
CA SER A 15 63.00 39.07 -31.51
C SER A 15 62.49 37.95 -32.46
N SER A 16 61.60 38.13 -33.45
CA SER A 16 60.62 39.20 -33.77
C SER A 16 59.55 38.65 -34.75
N LEU A 17 58.34 39.22 -34.75
CA LEU A 17 57.24 38.96 -35.72
C LEU A 17 57.50 39.69 -37.06
N PRO A 18 56.96 39.26 -38.25
CA PRO A 18 55.50 39.16 -38.47
C PRO A 18 54.93 38.13 -39.50
N LYS A 19 53.60 37.92 -39.38
CA LYS A 19 52.55 37.61 -40.38
C LYS A 19 52.83 36.73 -41.63
N PHE A 20 51.92 35.78 -41.87
CA PHE A 20 51.51 35.29 -43.21
C PHE A 20 49.99 35.04 -43.25
N GLU A 21 49.38 34.97 -44.44
CA GLU A 21 47.91 35.01 -44.62
C GLU A 21 47.20 33.64 -44.69
N LEU A 22 45.88 33.64 -44.46
CA LEU A 22 45.01 32.46 -44.61
C LEU A 22 44.61 32.24 -46.06
N ASN A 23 44.53 30.97 -46.49
CA ASN A 23 44.02 30.60 -47.81
C ASN A 23 42.90 29.54 -47.69
N LEU A 24 41.65 30.00 -47.58
CA LEU A 24 40.50 29.20 -47.12
C LEU A 24 40.14 28.02 -48.05
N ALA A 25 40.37 28.16 -49.36
CA ALA A 25 39.92 27.21 -50.37
C ALA A 25 40.52 25.78 -50.20
N ALA A 26 41.74 25.68 -49.68
CA ALA A 26 42.44 24.40 -49.51
C ALA A 26 41.89 23.53 -48.37
N ILE A 27 41.12 24.11 -47.44
CA ILE A 27 40.56 23.38 -46.28
C ILE A 27 39.24 22.71 -46.66
N CYS A 28 38.35 23.43 -47.34
CA CYS A 28 37.04 22.91 -47.77
C CYS A 28 37.16 21.66 -48.65
N LEU A 29 38.13 21.63 -49.57
CA LEU A 29 38.35 20.48 -50.47
C LEU A 29 38.77 19.20 -49.72
N LYS A 30 39.50 19.33 -48.59
CA LYS A 30 39.90 18.17 -47.77
C LYS A 30 38.75 17.61 -46.95
N ILE A 31 37.87 18.46 -46.43
CA ILE A 31 36.71 18.03 -45.61
C ILE A 31 35.72 17.23 -46.48
N LEU A 32 35.45 17.72 -47.70
CA LEU A 32 34.56 17.04 -48.66
C LEU A 32 35.06 15.65 -49.06
N LEU A 33 36.37 15.46 -49.19
CA LEU A 33 36.97 14.17 -49.55
C LEU A 33 36.90 13.14 -48.41
N VAL A 34 36.93 13.58 -47.14
CA VAL A 34 36.83 12.69 -45.97
C VAL A 34 35.40 12.22 -45.75
N LEU A 35 34.41 13.09 -45.94
CA LEU A 35 32.99 12.72 -45.81
C LEU A 35 32.57 11.66 -46.85
N LEU A 36 33.01 11.81 -48.10
CA LEU A 36 32.74 10.84 -49.18
C LEU A 36 33.44 9.48 -49.03
N LEU A 37 34.35 9.31 -48.05
CA LEU A 37 35.00 8.04 -47.75
C LEU A 37 34.37 7.28 -46.56
N LEU A 38 33.42 7.88 -45.85
CA LEU A 38 32.82 7.30 -44.63
C LEU A 38 31.49 6.56 -44.88
N GLU A 39 30.77 6.83 -45.96
CA GLU A 39 29.49 6.15 -46.26
C GLU A 39 29.65 4.78 -46.94
N ALA A 40 30.86 4.38 -47.32
CA ALA A 40 31.11 3.21 -48.16
C ALA A 40 31.39 1.89 -47.41
N ALA A 41 31.40 1.89 -46.07
CA ALA A 41 31.89 0.73 -45.32
C ALA A 41 31.20 0.52 -43.94
N PHE A 42 30.01 -0.11 -43.92
CA PHE A 42 29.62 -1.09 -42.90
C PHE A 42 28.39 -1.92 -43.35
N VAL A 43 28.64 -3.11 -43.91
CA VAL A 43 27.61 -4.11 -44.24
C VAL A 43 28.11 -5.50 -43.83
N THR A 44 27.42 -6.10 -42.84
CA THR A 44 27.36 -7.53 -42.44
C THR A 44 28.62 -8.43 -42.50
N THR A 45 28.97 -9.10 -41.39
CA THR A 45 28.79 -10.56 -41.18
C THR A 45 29.34 -11.01 -39.80
N GLU A 46 29.26 -12.31 -39.49
CA GLU A 46 29.20 -12.87 -38.13
C GLU A 46 30.52 -13.45 -37.58
N GLY A 47 30.63 -13.47 -36.24
CA GLY A 47 30.88 -14.70 -35.48
C GLY A 47 32.31 -15.23 -35.29
N PHE A 48 32.79 -15.23 -34.04
CA PHE A 48 33.45 -16.40 -33.43
C PHE A 48 33.39 -16.34 -31.89
N GLN A 49 33.46 -17.50 -31.21
CA GLN A 49 33.40 -17.64 -29.74
C GLN A 49 34.78 -17.86 -29.11
N SER A 50 35.01 -17.38 -27.87
CA SER A 50 35.49 -18.24 -26.77
C SER A 50 35.43 -17.62 -25.35
N GLN A 51 35.03 -18.44 -24.39
CA GLN A 51 35.43 -18.48 -22.96
C GLN A 51 35.38 -17.21 -22.07
N ARG A 52 34.21 -17.05 -21.44
CA ARG A 52 33.99 -16.78 -20.00
C ARG A 52 35.24 -16.73 -19.09
N ARG A 53 35.31 -15.68 -18.26
CA ARG A 53 35.28 -15.86 -16.80
C ARG A 53 33.98 -15.26 -16.27
N VAL A 54 33.22 -16.02 -15.49
CA VAL A 54 32.01 -15.53 -14.83
C VAL A 54 32.40 -14.99 -13.47
N LEU A 55 32.02 -13.75 -13.19
CA LEU A 55 31.82 -13.26 -11.84
C LEU A 55 30.35 -12.85 -11.81
N ASP A 56 29.52 -13.66 -11.16
CA ASP A 56 28.09 -13.33 -11.08
C ASP A 56 27.91 -12.03 -10.30
N LYS A 57 27.07 -11.18 -10.88
CA LYS A 57 26.45 -10.04 -10.23
C LYS A 57 24.99 -10.17 -10.52
N ASP A 58 24.18 -10.31 -9.49
CA ASP A 58 22.73 -10.35 -9.61
C ASP A 58 22.27 -9.15 -10.44
N LYS A 59 21.54 -9.45 -11.52
CA LYS A 59 20.75 -8.45 -12.21
C LYS A 59 19.44 -8.35 -11.47
N ASP A 60 19.36 -7.36 -10.58
CA ASP A 60 18.09 -6.90 -10.05
C ASP A 60 17.15 -6.59 -11.22
N ASN A 61 16.17 -7.47 -11.45
CA ASN A 61 15.10 -7.18 -12.40
C ASN A 61 14.27 -6.06 -11.78
N ILE A 62 14.43 -4.85 -12.31
CA ILE A 62 13.65 -3.67 -11.92
C ILE A 62 12.22 -3.88 -12.45
N LEU A 63 11.45 -4.65 -11.69
CA LEU A 63 10.00 -4.75 -11.80
C LEU A 63 9.39 -3.58 -11.05
N SER A 64 8.48 -2.86 -11.71
CA SER A 64 7.68 -1.79 -11.10
C SER A 64 6.88 -2.32 -9.90
N HIS A 65 6.35 -1.41 -9.07
CA HIS A 65 5.40 -1.72 -8.00
C HIS A 65 4.01 -2.07 -8.60
N SER A 66 3.95 -3.09 -9.45
CA SER A 66 2.73 -3.64 -10.01
C SER A 66 2.41 -4.96 -9.32
N CYS A 67 1.38 -4.95 -8.49
CA CYS A 67 0.84 -6.13 -7.84
C CYS A 67 0.21 -7.08 -8.87
N ILE A 68 0.30 -8.39 -8.66
CA ILE A 68 -0.38 -9.36 -9.52
C ILE A 68 -1.84 -9.48 -9.06
N HIS A 69 -2.67 -8.51 -9.45
CA HIS A 69 -4.12 -8.47 -9.19
C HIS A 69 -4.89 -9.26 -10.27
N ASP A 70 -4.54 -10.54 -10.44
CA ASP A 70 -4.72 -11.31 -11.67
C ASP A 70 -6.14 -11.23 -12.29
N GLN A 71 -6.23 -10.40 -13.33
CA GLN A 71 -7.21 -10.30 -14.43
C GLN A 71 -8.39 -9.33 -14.14
N ILE A 72 -8.54 -8.17 -14.81
CA ILE A 72 -8.24 -7.79 -16.21
C ILE A 72 -7.83 -6.27 -16.36
N ILE A 73 -7.08 -5.90 -17.41
CA ILE A 73 -6.34 -4.67 -17.87
C ILE A 73 -6.97 -3.21 -17.75
N GLU A 74 -6.40 -1.95 -17.56
CA GLU A 74 -5.19 -1.09 -17.99
C GLU A 74 -5.18 0.38 -17.11
N GLN A 75 -4.44 1.61 -16.87
CA GLN A 75 -3.29 2.75 -17.08
C GLN A 75 -3.19 4.13 -18.00
N ARG A 76 -3.82 5.35 -17.73
CA ARG A 76 -3.53 6.87 -18.07
C ARG A 76 -4.34 7.74 -19.21
N LYS A 77 -4.33 9.11 -19.59
CA LYS A 77 -4.14 10.61 -19.09
C LYS A 77 -3.75 11.84 -20.20
N ARG A 78 -3.73 13.27 -20.44
CA ARG A 78 -3.89 14.89 -20.19
C ARG A 78 -3.94 15.73 -21.54
N PRO A 79 -3.99 17.13 -21.70
CA PRO A 79 -3.34 18.33 -21.01
C PRO A 79 -4.07 19.74 -20.82
N GLY A 80 -3.48 20.68 -20.03
CA GLY A 80 -3.79 22.16 -19.88
C GLY A 80 -3.17 22.81 -18.57
N ARG A 81 -2.84 24.14 -18.46
CA ARG A 81 -1.99 24.71 -17.33
C ARG A 81 -2.19 26.21 -16.90
N LYS A 82 -2.23 26.55 -15.58
CA LYS A 82 -1.69 27.79 -14.88
C LYS A 82 -1.79 27.74 -13.30
N VAL A 83 -1.40 28.79 -12.53
CA VAL A 83 -0.63 28.68 -11.23
C VAL A 83 -0.69 29.89 -10.21
N TYR A 84 -0.70 29.70 -8.84
CA TYR A 84 -0.33 30.70 -7.77
C TYR A 84 0.49 30.23 -6.48
N SER A 85 0.10 30.48 -5.18
CA SER A 85 0.99 30.27 -3.94
C SER A 85 0.36 30.03 -2.50
N VAL A 86 1.13 29.50 -1.52
CA VAL A 86 0.75 28.59 -0.36
C VAL A 86 0.76 29.12 1.13
N SER A 87 0.02 28.48 2.07
CA SER A 87 0.24 28.49 3.56
C SER A 87 0.04 27.11 4.30
N ALA A 88 -0.04 27.02 5.65
CA ALA A 88 0.27 25.81 6.49
C ALA A 88 -0.92 25.06 7.21
N GLN A 89 -0.69 23.93 7.92
CA GLN A 89 -1.72 23.00 8.49
C GLN A 89 -1.62 22.74 10.00
N VAL A 90 -2.72 22.22 10.61
CA VAL A 90 -2.87 21.96 12.06
C VAL A 90 -3.70 20.67 12.32
N TYR A 91 -3.51 20.02 13.48
CA TYR A 91 -4.31 18.88 13.97
C TYR A 91 -4.97 19.17 15.34
N VAL A 92 -5.80 18.25 15.84
CA VAL A 92 -6.53 18.44 17.12
C VAL A 92 -5.61 18.21 18.33
N GLU A 93 -5.17 19.31 18.93
CA GLU A 93 -4.65 19.38 20.31
C GLU A 93 -5.53 20.28 21.21
N PRO A 94 -5.66 19.98 22.52
CA PRO A 94 -6.54 20.69 23.44
C PRO A 94 -5.88 21.93 24.09
N ASP A 95 -5.75 23.05 23.36
CA ASP A 95 -5.25 24.31 23.95
C ASP A 95 -6.34 25.18 24.59
N ILE A 96 -6.08 25.61 25.83
CA ILE A 96 -6.83 26.65 26.55
C ILE A 96 -5.98 27.93 26.57
N SER A 97 -6.01 28.63 25.44
CA SER A 97 -5.74 30.06 25.26
C SER A 97 -4.30 30.58 25.43
N LYS A 98 -3.85 31.31 24.40
CA LYS A 98 -3.10 32.57 24.55
C LYS A 98 -3.36 33.53 23.38
N SER A 99 -4.20 34.55 23.62
CA SER A 99 -4.40 35.64 22.68
C SER A 99 -3.33 36.73 22.87
N LEU A 100 -2.49 36.98 21.85
CA LEU A 100 -1.51 38.08 21.92
C LEU A 100 -1.21 38.79 20.58
N LYS A 101 -2.25 39.15 19.82
CA LYS A 101 -2.17 40.23 18.82
C LYS A 101 -3.03 41.43 19.25
N ARG A 102 -2.38 42.43 19.85
CA ARG A 102 -3.01 43.72 20.20
C ARG A 102 -3.40 44.49 18.93
N LYS A 103 -4.70 44.82 18.78
CA LYS A 103 -5.19 46.14 18.33
C LYS A 103 -6.71 46.30 18.43
N GLY A 104 -7.18 47.06 19.43
CA GLY A 104 -8.37 47.93 19.32
C GLY A 104 -9.79 47.35 19.54
N ARG A 105 -10.34 47.58 20.76
CA ARG A 105 -11.75 47.89 21.12
C ARG A 105 -12.84 47.53 20.06
N GLY A 106 -13.72 46.56 20.29
CA GLY A 106 -14.89 46.61 21.21
C GLY A 106 -16.11 46.00 20.46
N LEU A 107 -17.24 45.63 21.06
CA LEU A 107 -17.84 45.89 22.38
C LEU A 107 -18.55 44.61 22.92
N LEU A 108 -19.14 44.70 24.11
CA LEU A 108 -19.77 43.61 24.88
C LEU A 108 -20.77 42.74 24.09
N GLY A 109 -20.62 41.43 24.23
CA GLY A 109 -21.64 40.42 23.93
C GLY A 109 -21.38 39.16 24.74
N VAL A 110 -22.18 38.92 25.79
CA VAL A 110 -22.13 37.66 26.55
C VAL A 110 -23.05 36.67 25.85
N SER A 111 -22.50 35.52 25.47
CA SER A 111 -23.24 34.35 25.00
C SER A 111 -22.77 33.15 25.81
N GLU A 112 -23.68 32.22 26.07
CA GLU A 112 -23.48 31.13 27.02
C GLU A 112 -22.51 30.06 26.48
N PHE A 113 -21.77 29.41 27.38
CA PHE A 113 -20.82 28.34 27.05
C PHE A 113 -21.55 27.04 26.69
N PRO A 114 -21.33 26.45 25.49
CA PRO A 114 -21.68 25.06 25.23
C PRO A 114 -20.73 24.10 25.96
N LEU A 115 -21.25 22.94 26.32
CA LEU A 115 -20.54 21.92 27.08
C LEU A 115 -19.48 21.16 26.26
N TRP A 116 -18.47 20.70 27.00
CA TRP A 116 -17.62 19.52 26.81
C TRP A 116 -17.63 18.80 25.45
N HIS A 117 -16.45 18.75 24.81
CA HIS A 117 -16.09 17.68 23.89
C HIS A 117 -14.82 16.97 24.37
N THR A 118 -14.94 15.67 24.68
CA THR A 118 -13.83 14.72 24.60
C THR A 118 -13.48 14.48 23.13
N GLU A 119 -12.22 14.16 22.85
CA GLU A 119 -11.68 13.93 21.50
C GLU A 119 -12.18 12.61 20.88
N ALA A 120 -13.46 12.54 20.56
CA ALA A 120 -14.07 11.41 19.87
C ALA A 120 -13.67 11.42 18.38
N LYS A 121 -13.05 10.32 17.91
CA LYS A 121 -12.79 10.10 16.47
C LYS A 121 -14.11 10.23 15.68
N GLN A 122 -14.04 10.84 14.50
CA GLN A 122 -15.18 11.13 13.63
C GLN A 122 -15.14 10.29 12.35
N PRO A 123 -16.28 9.98 11.71
CA PRO A 123 -16.34 9.30 10.42
C PRO A 123 -15.39 9.90 9.38
N ILE A 124 -14.55 9.07 8.74
CA ILE A 124 -13.50 9.56 7.81
C ILE A 124 -14.10 10.32 6.61
N ARG A 125 -13.58 11.54 6.35
CA ARG A 125 -13.96 12.34 5.18
C ARG A 125 -12.97 12.09 4.03
N ILE A 126 -13.39 11.31 3.03
CA ILE A 126 -12.58 11.04 1.83
C ILE A 126 -13.02 11.97 0.70
N TYR A 127 -12.09 12.80 0.19
CA TYR A 127 -12.31 13.63 -0.98
C TYR A 127 -11.83 12.92 -2.26
N LEU A 128 -12.62 13.00 -3.34
CA LEU A 128 -12.34 12.34 -4.61
C LEU A 128 -12.05 13.39 -5.70
N ASN A 129 -10.79 13.58 -6.07
CA ASN A 129 -10.40 14.46 -7.19
C ASN A 129 -10.53 13.71 -8.52
N TYR A 130 -11.28 14.27 -9.48
CA TYR A 130 -11.44 13.70 -10.82
C TYR A 130 -10.77 14.53 -11.93
N ASP A 131 -10.04 15.61 -11.59
CA ASP A 131 -9.42 16.50 -12.59
C ASP A 131 -8.31 15.78 -13.38
N ALA A 132 -7.82 14.67 -12.82
CA ALA A 132 -6.84 13.78 -13.42
C ALA A 132 -7.43 12.69 -14.36
N VAL A 133 -8.77 12.61 -14.50
CA VAL A 133 -9.50 11.69 -15.39
C VAL A 133 -9.45 12.22 -16.82
N GLY A 134 -8.63 11.57 -17.66
CA GLY A 134 -8.13 12.13 -18.90
C GLY A 134 -6.88 13.02 -18.76
N HIS A 135 -6.04 12.89 -17.69
CA HIS A 135 -5.02 13.90 -17.25
C HIS A 135 -3.49 13.58 -16.83
N SER A 136 -2.61 13.19 -17.79
CA SER A 136 -1.09 13.18 -18.08
C SER A 136 -0.79 12.77 -19.60
N SER A 137 -0.59 13.70 -20.57
CA SER A 137 -0.97 13.61 -22.03
C SER A 137 -0.27 12.60 -22.90
N ASP A 138 0.88 12.17 -22.43
CA ASP A 138 1.75 11.17 -23.01
C ASP A 138 1.15 9.74 -22.91
N ARG A 139 -0.12 9.63 -22.48
CA ARG A 139 -0.64 8.43 -21.84
C ARG A 139 -2.17 8.17 -21.95
N ASP A 140 -2.99 9.03 -22.59
CA ASP A 140 -4.46 8.86 -22.79
C ASP A 140 -4.75 8.09 -24.06
N CYS A 141 -5.73 7.19 -24.00
CA CYS A 141 -6.53 6.85 -25.16
C CYS A 141 -7.63 7.89 -25.35
N ARG A 142 -7.39 8.84 -26.26
CA ARG A 142 -8.39 9.79 -26.76
C ARG A 142 -9.03 9.29 -28.05
N ASN A 143 -8.26 8.56 -28.84
CA ASN A 143 -8.63 7.93 -30.09
C ASN A 143 -8.11 6.49 -30.12
N VAL A 144 -8.75 5.64 -30.92
CA VAL A 144 -8.21 4.32 -31.24
C VAL A 144 -6.94 4.49 -32.08
N GLY A 145 -5.84 3.83 -31.69
CA GLY A 145 -4.54 3.98 -32.34
C GLY A 145 -3.59 5.04 -31.72
N ASP A 146 -4.01 5.76 -30.67
CA ASP A 146 -3.08 6.57 -29.87
C ASP A 146 -2.01 5.66 -29.22
N ILE A 147 -0.76 6.12 -29.14
CA ILE A 147 0.35 5.38 -28.50
C ILE A 147 0.71 6.04 -27.17
N VAL A 148 0.65 5.27 -26.09
CA VAL A 148 0.64 5.75 -24.70
C VAL A 148 1.73 5.08 -23.86
N LYS A 149 2.37 5.82 -22.93
CA LYS A 149 3.33 5.21 -21.99
C LYS A 149 2.62 4.49 -20.85
N LEU A 150 3.02 3.24 -20.63
CA LEU A 150 2.70 2.46 -19.46
C LEU A 150 3.95 2.39 -18.59
N GLY A 151 3.83 2.53 -17.28
CA GLY A 151 5.04 2.65 -16.45
C GLY A 151 5.85 3.90 -16.84
N GLU A 152 7.18 3.80 -16.90
CA GLU A 152 8.10 4.77 -17.50
C GLU A 152 9.12 4.08 -18.43
N PRO A 153 8.79 3.85 -19.72
CA PRO A 153 9.68 3.16 -20.65
C PRO A 153 10.96 3.96 -20.90
N ALA A 154 12.10 3.25 -20.98
CA ALA A 154 13.42 3.86 -21.04
C ALA A 154 13.59 4.83 -22.23
N GLY A 155 13.93 6.09 -21.96
CA GLY A 155 13.91 7.21 -22.92
C GLY A 155 14.87 7.15 -24.13
N ALA A 156 15.52 6.02 -24.37
CA ALA A 156 16.17 5.71 -25.65
C ALA A 156 15.21 5.00 -26.65
N SER A 157 13.98 4.70 -26.23
CA SER A 157 12.93 4.13 -27.08
C SER A 157 12.56 5.09 -28.21
N TYR A 158 12.74 4.66 -29.46
CA TYR A 158 11.93 5.19 -30.56
C TYR A 158 10.45 4.87 -30.30
N SER A 159 9.54 5.72 -30.79
CA SER A 159 8.09 5.61 -30.54
C SER A 159 7.55 4.22 -30.86
N GLY A 160 7.19 3.45 -29.83
CA GLY A 160 6.63 2.11 -29.94
C GLY A 160 7.57 0.92 -29.64
N ALA A 161 8.81 1.13 -29.18
CA ALA A 161 9.74 0.03 -28.86
C ALA A 161 10.51 0.26 -27.53
N PRO A 162 10.31 -0.54 -26.46
CA PRO A 162 9.47 -1.74 -26.41
C PRO A 162 7.98 -1.42 -26.42
N SER A 163 7.23 -2.17 -27.22
CA SER A 163 5.78 -2.25 -27.07
C SER A 163 5.42 -3.24 -25.96
N CYS A 164 4.26 -3.04 -25.35
CA CYS A 164 3.74 -3.96 -24.34
C CYS A 164 3.37 -5.30 -25.00
N ASN A 165 4.19 -6.32 -24.77
CA ASN A 165 4.01 -7.64 -25.37
C ASN A 165 4.03 -8.73 -24.28
N PRO A 166 2.85 -9.21 -23.82
CA PRO A 166 2.74 -10.29 -22.85
C PRO A 166 3.07 -11.68 -23.44
N GLN A 167 3.38 -11.75 -24.74
CA GLN A 167 3.78 -12.98 -25.46
C GLN A 167 5.27 -12.96 -25.88
N ALA A 168 6.04 -11.94 -25.48
CA ALA A 168 7.48 -11.92 -25.66
C ALA A 168 8.19 -12.83 -24.64
N ASP A 169 9.47 -13.15 -24.90
CA ASP A 169 10.36 -13.81 -23.95
C ASP A 169 11.62 -12.94 -23.75
N PRO A 170 11.79 -12.28 -22.58
CA PRO A 170 10.83 -12.19 -21.48
C PRO A 170 9.60 -11.32 -21.84
N PRO A 171 8.43 -11.57 -21.23
CA PRO A 171 7.23 -10.78 -21.48
C PRO A 171 7.33 -9.40 -20.81
N ILE A 172 6.91 -8.35 -21.52
CA ILE A 172 7.12 -6.97 -21.09
C ILE A 172 5.84 -6.42 -20.47
N TYR A 173 5.86 -6.32 -19.13
CA TYR A 173 4.84 -5.71 -18.28
C TYR A 173 5.38 -4.43 -17.61
N GLY A 174 4.49 -3.55 -17.16
CA GLY A 174 4.88 -2.31 -16.48
C GLY A 174 5.36 -1.23 -17.45
N ASP A 175 6.67 -1.21 -17.77
CA ASP A 175 7.38 -0.10 -18.42
C ASP A 175 7.48 -0.24 -19.95
N CYS A 176 6.42 0.11 -20.69
CA CYS A 176 6.33 -0.11 -22.13
C CYS A 176 5.40 0.88 -22.86
N TRP A 177 5.37 0.82 -24.20
CA TRP A 177 4.44 1.58 -25.04
C TRP A 177 3.23 0.72 -25.45
N TYR A 178 2.03 1.22 -25.23
CA TYR A 178 0.77 0.53 -25.58
C TYR A 178 -0.01 1.27 -26.66
N ASN A 179 -0.93 0.56 -27.31
CA ASN A 179 -1.69 1.01 -28.47
C ASN A 179 -3.20 0.98 -28.16
N CYS A 180 -3.83 2.14 -28.17
CA CYS A 180 -5.18 2.37 -27.67
C CYS A 180 -6.29 1.65 -28.44
N THR A 181 -7.16 0.95 -27.69
CA THR A 181 -8.38 0.33 -28.20
C THR A 181 -9.61 1.23 -27.99
N LEU A 182 -10.79 0.80 -28.46
CA LEU A 182 -12.06 1.50 -28.19
C LEU A 182 -12.44 1.41 -26.70
N ASP A 183 -12.21 0.24 -26.08
CA ASP A 183 -12.60 -0.02 -24.69
C ASP A 183 -11.81 0.84 -23.70
N ASP A 184 -10.63 1.31 -24.10
CA ASP A 184 -9.76 2.23 -23.37
C ASP A 184 -10.22 3.68 -23.33
N ILE A 185 -11.09 4.10 -24.25
CA ILE A 185 -11.54 5.49 -24.30
C ILE A 185 -12.53 5.72 -23.16
N ALA A 186 -12.20 6.64 -22.26
CA ALA A 186 -13.03 7.00 -21.11
C ALA A 186 -14.16 7.95 -21.52
N GLU A 187 -15.23 7.40 -22.09
CA GLU A 187 -16.47 8.12 -22.42
C GLU A 187 -17.26 8.56 -21.17
N GLU A 188 -18.27 9.42 -21.35
CA GLU A 188 -19.02 10.01 -20.22
C GLU A 188 -19.80 8.98 -19.39
N ASP A 189 -20.24 7.86 -19.96
CA ASP A 189 -20.91 6.80 -19.19
C ASP A 189 -19.90 6.08 -18.27
N LYS A 190 -18.70 5.76 -18.78
CA LYS A 190 -17.58 5.22 -17.99
C LYS A 190 -17.20 6.19 -16.87
N LYS A 191 -17.09 7.49 -17.15
CA LYS A 191 -16.84 8.53 -16.11
C LYS A 191 -17.95 8.58 -15.05
N LEU A 192 -19.21 8.38 -15.44
CA LEU A 192 -20.34 8.34 -14.51
C LEU A 192 -20.30 7.08 -13.63
N ARG A 193 -20.01 5.91 -14.21
CA ARG A 193 -19.82 4.63 -13.49
C ARG A 193 -18.68 4.71 -12.47
N LEU A 194 -17.54 5.27 -12.88
CA LEU A 194 -16.39 5.55 -12.00
C LEU A 194 -16.78 6.42 -10.80
N ARG A 195 -17.48 7.54 -11.05
CA ARG A 195 -17.95 8.46 -10.01
C ARG A 195 -18.91 7.78 -9.03
N LYS A 196 -19.81 6.93 -9.54
CA LYS A 196 -20.72 6.12 -8.73
C LYS A 196 -19.95 5.15 -7.82
N ALA A 197 -19.09 4.32 -8.41
CA ALA A 197 -18.38 3.25 -7.70
C ALA A 197 -17.40 3.79 -6.63
N LEU A 198 -16.63 4.84 -6.95
CA LEU A 198 -15.75 5.48 -5.96
C LEU A 198 -16.52 6.28 -4.90
N GLY A 199 -17.67 6.86 -5.24
CA GLY A 199 -18.57 7.46 -4.25
C GLY A 199 -19.10 6.41 -3.26
N GLN A 200 -19.60 5.28 -3.76
CA GLN A 200 -20.03 4.14 -2.93
C GLN A 200 -18.89 3.60 -2.06
N THR A 201 -17.66 3.54 -2.59
CA THR A 201 -16.45 3.13 -1.87
C THR A 201 -16.14 4.11 -0.71
N ALA A 202 -16.12 5.42 -0.98
CA ALA A 202 -15.90 6.44 0.04
C ALA A 202 -16.97 6.43 1.14
N ASP A 203 -18.25 6.27 0.78
CA ASP A 203 -19.36 6.12 1.73
C ASP A 203 -19.29 4.81 2.53
N TRP A 204 -18.68 3.75 2.00
CA TRP A 204 -18.40 2.51 2.75
C TRP A 204 -17.34 2.77 3.83
N PHE A 205 -16.19 3.34 3.47
CA PHE A 205 -15.12 3.66 4.44
C PHE A 205 -15.58 4.65 5.51
N LYS A 206 -16.39 5.64 5.15
CA LYS A 206 -17.02 6.59 6.08
C LYS A 206 -17.93 5.92 7.12
N ARG A 207 -18.49 4.73 6.86
CA ARG A 207 -19.23 3.92 7.84
C ARG A 207 -18.37 2.92 8.60
N ALA A 208 -17.26 2.48 8.00
CA ALA A 208 -16.36 1.47 8.54
C ALA A 208 -15.24 2.04 9.44
N LEU A 209 -14.80 3.28 9.21
CA LEU A 209 -13.63 3.86 9.90
C LEU A 209 -13.92 5.27 10.45
N SER A 210 -13.46 5.52 11.68
CA SER A 210 -13.37 6.86 12.28
C SER A 210 -11.92 7.28 12.49
N VAL A 211 -11.62 8.57 12.35
CA VAL A 211 -10.29 9.19 12.44
C VAL A 211 -10.27 10.35 13.44
N GLU A 212 -9.08 10.75 13.88
CA GLU A 212 -8.89 12.10 14.43
C GLU A 212 -8.96 13.10 13.26
N PRO A 213 -9.96 14.01 13.22
CA PRO A 213 -10.20 14.82 12.04
C PRO A 213 -9.14 15.91 11.84
N VAL A 214 -8.77 16.17 10.59
CA VAL A 214 -7.89 17.30 10.22
C VAL A 214 -8.56 18.63 10.59
N ARG A 215 -7.81 19.57 11.20
CA ARG A 215 -8.34 20.91 11.54
C ARG A 215 -8.28 21.83 10.32
N GLY A 216 -9.43 22.39 9.96
CA GLY A 216 -9.55 23.30 8.82
C GLY A 216 -9.45 22.54 7.50
N ASN A 217 -8.60 23.01 6.59
CA ASN A 217 -8.42 22.41 5.27
C ASN A 217 -7.21 21.48 5.26
N LEU A 218 -7.39 20.26 4.77
CA LEU A 218 -6.32 19.32 4.51
C LEU A 218 -5.49 19.79 3.31
N ARG A 219 -4.28 20.28 3.58
CA ARG A 219 -3.29 20.58 2.55
C ARG A 219 -2.40 19.38 2.29
N LEU A 220 -1.79 19.34 1.12
CA LEU A 220 -0.74 18.38 0.77
C LEU A 220 0.63 19.05 0.82
N SER A 221 1.72 18.27 0.84
CA SER A 221 3.07 18.83 0.94
C SER A 221 3.52 19.48 -0.39
N GLY A 222 4.78 19.92 -0.42
CA GLY A 222 5.33 20.68 -1.56
C GLY A 222 5.59 19.89 -2.84
N TYR A 223 5.51 18.55 -2.83
CA TYR A 223 5.81 17.73 -4.00
C TYR A 223 4.70 17.84 -5.05
N SER A 224 4.98 18.37 -6.24
CA SER A 224 3.93 18.59 -7.25
C SER A 224 3.46 17.33 -7.98
N ALA A 225 3.83 16.12 -7.55
CA ALA A 225 3.40 14.86 -8.17
C ALA A 225 3.20 13.77 -7.10
N CYS A 226 2.01 13.16 -7.06
CA CYS A 226 1.62 12.11 -6.13
C CYS A 226 1.42 10.76 -6.84
N GLY A 227 1.99 9.70 -6.25
CA GLY A 227 1.78 8.30 -6.63
C GLY A 227 2.47 7.84 -7.92
N GLN A 228 2.18 6.61 -8.32
CA GLN A 228 3.05 5.80 -9.21
C GLN A 228 3.06 6.20 -10.69
N ASP A 229 4.11 5.75 -11.40
CA ASP A 229 4.43 5.92 -12.82
C ASP A 229 4.30 7.37 -13.30
N GLY A 230 5.09 8.27 -12.72
CA GLY A 230 4.95 9.72 -12.98
C GLY A 230 3.63 10.35 -12.49
N GLY A 231 2.84 9.61 -11.71
CA GLY A 231 1.84 10.12 -10.77
C GLY A 231 0.66 10.94 -11.31
N VAL A 232 0.12 11.76 -10.41
CA VAL A 232 -0.86 12.83 -10.66
C VAL A 232 -0.20 14.14 -10.25
N GLN A 233 -0.22 15.14 -11.13
CA GLN A 233 0.26 16.48 -10.76
C GLN A 233 -0.71 17.10 -9.75
N LEU A 234 -0.24 17.49 -8.57
CA LEU A 234 -1.11 18.06 -7.54
C LEU A 234 -1.69 19.40 -8.01
N PRO A 235 -3.02 19.62 -7.88
CA PRO A 235 -3.61 20.95 -7.99
C PRO A 235 -2.94 21.89 -7.01
N ARG A 236 -2.60 23.10 -7.46
CA ARG A 236 -1.92 24.08 -6.60
C ARG A 236 -2.77 24.44 -5.39
N GLU A 237 -4.08 24.60 -5.58
CA GLU A 237 -5.08 24.78 -4.52
C GLU A 237 -4.95 23.78 -3.36
N TYR A 238 -4.54 22.53 -3.60
CA TYR A 238 -4.42 21.50 -2.55
C TYR A 238 -3.19 21.67 -1.68
N VAL A 239 -2.12 22.27 -2.22
CA VAL A 239 -1.01 22.74 -1.40
C VAL A 239 -1.39 24.09 -0.76
N GLU A 240 -2.10 24.94 -1.51
CA GLU A 240 -2.24 26.36 -1.23
C GLU A 240 -3.32 26.72 -0.21
N GLU A 241 -4.55 26.35 -0.48
CA GLU A 241 -5.74 26.59 0.35
C GLU A 241 -6.11 25.34 1.14
N GLY A 242 -5.80 24.16 0.58
CA GLY A 242 -6.15 22.85 1.10
C GLY A 242 -7.59 22.46 0.76
N VAL A 243 -7.85 21.16 0.82
CA VAL A 243 -9.17 20.58 0.64
C VAL A 243 -9.96 20.75 1.95
N ALA A 244 -11.01 21.57 1.90
CA ALA A 244 -11.96 21.69 3.02
C ALA A 244 -12.72 20.39 3.24
N ASP A 245 -13.04 20.08 4.51
CA ASP A 245 -13.78 18.89 4.93
C ASP A 245 -13.24 17.55 4.37
N ALA A 246 -11.92 17.37 4.41
CA ALA A 246 -11.25 16.13 4.06
C ALA A 246 -10.24 15.68 5.13
N ASP A 247 -10.11 14.37 5.30
CA ASP A 247 -9.09 13.69 6.10
C ASP A 247 -8.15 12.82 5.24
N LEU A 248 -8.57 12.52 4.00
CA LEU A 248 -7.82 11.83 2.95
C LEU A 248 -8.24 12.37 1.57
N VAL A 249 -7.28 12.63 0.68
CA VAL A 249 -7.52 13.00 -0.73
C VAL A 249 -7.15 11.82 -1.64
N LEU A 250 -8.11 11.30 -2.41
CA LEU A 250 -7.85 10.32 -3.46
C LEU A 250 -7.84 11.00 -4.83
N LEU A 251 -6.72 10.89 -5.52
CA LEU A 251 -6.53 11.42 -6.88
C LEU A 251 -6.91 10.34 -7.90
N VAL A 252 -8.08 10.50 -8.52
CA VAL A 252 -8.74 9.50 -9.36
C VAL A 252 -8.36 9.64 -10.83
N THR A 253 -8.20 8.51 -11.52
CA THR A 253 -7.69 8.47 -12.89
C THR A 253 -8.30 7.32 -13.72
N THR A 254 -8.57 7.52 -15.03
CA THR A 254 -9.09 6.49 -15.99
C THR A 254 -8.16 6.25 -17.21
N ARG A 255 -7.98 4.98 -17.64
CA ARG A 255 -6.61 4.43 -17.79
C ARG A 255 -6.27 3.09 -18.60
N PRO A 256 -5.17 3.06 -19.45
CA PRO A 256 -4.19 2.05 -20.08
C PRO A 256 -3.01 1.01 -19.63
N THR A 257 -2.75 0.28 -18.49
CA THR A 257 -1.67 -0.68 -17.98
C THR A 257 -1.63 -2.12 -18.49
N THR A 258 -0.46 -2.72 -18.69
CA THR A 258 -0.34 -4.11 -19.16
C THR A 258 -1.13 -5.21 -18.42
N GLY A 259 -1.59 -6.18 -19.20
CA GLY A 259 -1.85 -7.54 -18.73
C GLY A 259 -3.24 -7.73 -18.14
N ASN A 260 -3.41 -7.48 -16.84
CA ASN A 260 -4.50 -8.09 -16.09
C ASN A 260 -4.77 -7.38 -14.73
N THR A 261 -5.09 -6.08 -14.75
CA THR A 261 -5.18 -5.23 -13.54
C THR A 261 -6.36 -4.25 -13.60
N LEU A 262 -7.46 -4.56 -12.89
CA LEU A 262 -8.74 -3.83 -12.95
C LEU A 262 -8.61 -2.39 -12.45
N ALA A 263 -7.88 -2.26 -11.34
CA ALA A 263 -7.54 -1.03 -10.67
C ALA A 263 -6.17 -1.19 -10.00
N TRP A 264 -5.61 -0.08 -9.51
CA TRP A 264 -4.57 -0.10 -8.48
C TRP A 264 -4.63 1.19 -7.66
N ALA A 265 -4.15 1.19 -6.42
CA ALA A 265 -3.91 2.42 -5.68
C ALA A 265 -2.65 2.39 -4.80
N VAL A 266 -2.13 3.58 -4.49
CA VAL A 266 -0.94 3.76 -3.64
C VAL A 266 -1.05 5.02 -2.79
N ALA A 267 -0.62 4.95 -1.53
CA ALA A 267 -0.44 6.13 -0.68
C ALA A 267 0.76 6.95 -1.17
N CYS A 268 0.65 8.28 -1.18
CA CYS A 268 1.72 9.17 -1.68
C CYS A 268 2.14 10.26 -0.68
N GLU A 269 1.22 10.74 0.15
CA GLU A 269 1.47 11.76 1.17
C GLU A 269 1.01 11.24 2.53
N ARG A 270 1.80 11.50 3.58
CA ARG A 270 1.51 11.08 4.96
C ARG A 270 1.52 12.30 5.89
N ASP A 271 0.79 12.22 7.01
CA ASP A 271 0.94 13.18 8.12
C ASP A 271 2.11 12.80 9.05
N GLN A 272 2.41 13.66 10.04
CA GLN A 272 3.46 13.39 11.03
C GLN A 272 3.29 12.10 11.84
N TRP A 273 2.09 11.51 11.89
CA TRP A 273 1.86 10.22 12.55
C TRP A 273 2.10 9.04 11.61
N GLY A 274 2.34 9.31 10.32
CA GLY A 274 2.61 8.36 9.25
C GLY A 274 1.36 7.87 8.51
N ARG A 275 0.19 8.36 8.90
CA ARG A 275 -1.10 8.03 8.29
C ARG A 275 -1.19 8.66 6.90
N ALA A 276 -1.73 7.93 5.92
CA ALA A 276 -1.95 8.49 4.59
C ALA A 276 -2.95 9.65 4.60
N ILE A 277 -2.59 10.75 3.92
CA ILE A 277 -3.43 11.94 3.71
C ILE A 277 -3.67 12.23 2.23
N ALA A 278 -2.86 11.68 1.33
CA ALA A 278 -3.27 11.50 -0.06
C ALA A 278 -2.84 10.14 -0.62
N GLY A 279 -3.66 9.63 -1.54
CA GLY A 279 -3.38 8.48 -2.37
C GLY A 279 -3.78 8.73 -3.82
N HIS A 280 -3.28 7.88 -4.70
CA HIS A 280 -3.52 7.92 -6.15
C HIS A 280 -4.21 6.63 -6.56
N VAL A 281 -5.41 6.73 -7.16
CA VAL A 281 -6.24 5.60 -7.58
C VAL A 281 -6.34 5.55 -9.11
N ASN A 282 -6.16 4.36 -9.67
CA ASN A 282 -6.20 4.02 -11.09
C ASN A 282 -7.38 3.08 -11.34
N VAL A 283 -8.24 3.36 -12.34
CA VAL A 283 -9.27 2.41 -12.77
C VAL A 283 -9.31 2.27 -14.29
N ALA A 284 -9.35 1.03 -14.77
CA ALA A 284 -9.40 0.69 -16.19
C ALA A 284 -10.75 1.04 -16.87
N PRO A 285 -10.80 1.80 -17.98
CA PRO A 285 -12.03 2.18 -18.69
C PRO A 285 -12.77 0.98 -19.27
N ARG A 286 -12.05 -0.05 -19.68
CA ARG A 286 -12.63 -1.31 -20.17
C ARG A 286 -13.29 -2.16 -19.07
N HIS A 287 -13.12 -1.81 -17.80
CA HIS A 287 -13.83 -2.42 -16.66
C HIS A 287 -14.88 -1.51 -16.04
N LEU A 288 -15.09 -0.33 -16.61
CA LEU A 288 -16.25 0.54 -16.32
C LEU A 288 -17.45 0.09 -17.17
N THR A 289 -17.82 -1.19 -17.11
CA THR A 289 -18.98 -1.78 -17.79
C THR A 289 -20.23 -1.78 -16.89
N ALA A 290 -21.31 -2.48 -17.25
CA ALA A 290 -22.48 -2.66 -16.37
C ALA A 290 -22.41 -3.96 -15.56
N GLU A 291 -21.81 -4.98 -16.15
CA GLU A 291 -21.74 -6.35 -15.68
C GLU A 291 -20.72 -6.51 -14.54
N ALA A 292 -19.74 -5.60 -14.46
CA ALA A 292 -18.64 -5.63 -13.51
C ALA A 292 -18.87 -4.84 -12.19
N GLU A 293 -20.07 -4.26 -11.95
CA GLU A 293 -20.24 -3.29 -10.85
C GLU A 293 -19.89 -3.84 -9.45
N SER A 294 -20.23 -5.10 -9.15
CA SER A 294 -19.88 -5.76 -7.88
C SER A 294 -18.38 -6.02 -7.74
N LEU A 295 -17.76 -6.60 -8.78
CA LEU A 295 -16.32 -6.88 -8.82
C LEU A 295 -15.49 -5.59 -8.73
N LEU A 296 -15.92 -4.54 -9.44
CA LEU A 296 -15.32 -3.22 -9.35
C LEU A 296 -15.45 -2.64 -7.94
N SER A 297 -16.61 -2.75 -7.29
CA SER A 297 -16.78 -2.25 -5.93
C SER A 297 -15.91 -2.98 -4.91
N ALA A 298 -15.76 -4.31 -5.03
CA ALA A 298 -14.85 -5.08 -4.17
C ALA A 298 -13.39 -4.67 -4.40
N THR A 299 -12.97 -4.58 -5.68
CA THR A 299 -11.62 -4.14 -6.04
C THR A 299 -11.32 -2.74 -5.52
N LEU A 300 -12.24 -1.78 -5.65
CA LEU A 300 -12.03 -0.41 -5.17
C LEU A 300 -11.90 -0.32 -3.63
N ILE A 301 -12.55 -1.20 -2.88
CA ILE A 301 -12.36 -1.30 -1.43
C ILE A 301 -10.96 -1.87 -1.12
N HIS A 302 -10.55 -2.95 -1.78
CA HIS A 302 -9.21 -3.53 -1.69
C HIS A 302 -8.09 -2.50 -1.95
N GLU A 303 -8.15 -1.79 -3.08
CA GLU A 303 -7.15 -0.77 -3.44
C GLU A 303 -7.07 0.37 -2.42
N VAL A 304 -8.22 0.84 -1.91
CA VAL A 304 -8.23 1.93 -0.92
C VAL A 304 -7.77 1.42 0.46
N MET A 305 -7.86 0.13 0.77
CA MET A 305 -7.23 -0.43 1.99
C MET A 305 -5.70 -0.38 1.94
N HIS A 306 -5.06 -0.60 0.78
CA HIS A 306 -3.62 -0.35 0.62
C HIS A 306 -3.27 1.13 0.90
N VAL A 307 -4.06 2.08 0.37
CA VAL A 307 -3.88 3.52 0.64
C VAL A 307 -4.03 3.84 2.12
N LEU A 308 -5.02 3.26 2.79
CA LEU A 308 -5.32 3.56 4.20
C LEU A 308 -4.27 2.99 5.17
N GLY A 309 -3.67 1.83 4.86
CA GLY A 309 -2.58 1.28 5.66
C GLY A 309 -2.22 -0.20 5.46
N PHE A 310 -2.89 -0.93 4.57
CA PHE A 310 -2.57 -2.34 4.29
C PHE A 310 -1.40 -2.44 3.29
N ASP A 311 -0.18 -2.09 3.74
CA ASP A 311 1.02 -2.05 2.90
C ASP A 311 2.29 -2.14 3.77
N PRO A 312 3.36 -2.86 3.36
CA PRO A 312 4.59 -2.98 4.14
C PRO A 312 5.30 -1.65 4.48
N HIS A 313 5.21 -0.62 3.63
CA HIS A 313 5.74 0.70 3.96
C HIS A 313 4.85 1.43 4.97
N ALA A 314 3.52 1.25 4.91
CA ALA A 314 2.61 1.73 5.94
C ALA A 314 2.81 1.04 7.30
N PHE A 315 3.10 -0.26 7.33
CA PHE A 315 3.35 -1.02 8.57
C PHE A 315 4.50 -0.43 9.40
N ALA A 316 5.57 0.05 8.76
CA ALA A 316 6.70 0.72 9.41
C ALA A 316 6.32 2.04 10.15
N HIS A 317 5.10 2.54 9.96
CA HIS A 317 4.58 3.77 10.56
C HIS A 317 3.43 3.55 11.55
N PHE A 318 2.98 2.29 11.75
CA PHE A 318 1.91 1.97 12.68
C PHE A 318 2.26 2.38 14.11
N ARG A 319 1.25 2.81 14.87
CA ARG A 319 1.42 3.37 16.21
C ARG A 319 0.77 2.52 17.30
N ASP A 320 1.39 2.50 18.47
CA ASP A 320 0.79 1.94 19.67
C ASP A 320 -0.34 2.84 20.21
N GLU A 321 -1.05 2.36 21.23
CA GLU A 321 -2.13 3.10 21.89
C GLU A 321 -1.65 4.40 22.56
N ARG A 322 -0.32 4.60 22.68
CA ARG A 322 0.33 5.83 23.16
C ARG A 322 0.79 6.74 22.01
N LYS A 323 0.49 6.42 20.75
CA LYS A 323 0.94 7.09 19.51
C LYS A 323 2.45 6.99 19.20
N ARG A 324 3.19 6.09 19.85
CA ARG A 324 4.63 5.83 19.54
C ARG A 324 4.75 4.84 18.39
N ARG A 325 5.83 4.90 17.60
CA ARG A 325 6.04 3.93 16.50
C ARG A 325 6.11 2.50 17.05
N ARG A 326 5.34 1.56 16.49
CA ARG A 326 5.41 0.13 16.86
C ARG A 326 6.76 -0.44 16.39
N ILE A 327 7.50 -1.07 17.30
CA ILE A 327 8.82 -1.68 17.01
C ILE A 327 8.67 -2.94 16.16
N GLN A 328 7.57 -3.68 16.37
CA GLN A 328 7.24 -4.92 15.67
C GLN A 328 5.76 -4.85 15.25
N VAL A 329 5.50 -5.21 14.00
CA VAL A 329 4.16 -5.19 13.36
C VAL A 329 3.99 -6.47 12.58
N THR A 330 5.00 -6.81 11.79
CA THR A 330 5.25 -8.14 11.26
C THR A 330 6.41 -8.81 11.99
N GLU A 331 6.39 -10.14 12.03
CA GLU A 331 7.49 -11.02 12.42
C GLU A 331 7.77 -11.97 11.26
N GLN A 332 9.03 -12.13 10.85
CA GLN A 332 9.41 -13.12 9.84
C GLN A 332 10.17 -14.25 10.52
N VAL A 333 9.64 -15.48 10.43
CA VAL A 333 10.16 -16.64 11.16
C VAL A 333 10.20 -17.88 10.26
N MET A 334 11.19 -18.74 10.48
CA MET A 334 11.29 -20.04 9.83
C MET A 334 10.34 -21.02 10.54
N ASP A 335 9.22 -21.38 9.92
CA ASP A 335 8.22 -22.25 10.55
C ASP A 335 8.53 -23.73 10.29
N GLU A 336 8.94 -24.46 11.34
CA GLU A 336 9.34 -25.87 11.23
C GLU A 336 8.21 -26.82 10.80
N LYS A 337 6.93 -26.44 11.00
CA LYS A 337 5.77 -27.27 10.65
C LYS A 337 5.37 -27.08 9.19
N LEU A 338 5.44 -25.83 8.70
CA LEU A 338 5.15 -25.48 7.31
C LEU A 338 6.36 -25.72 6.39
N GLY A 339 7.59 -25.66 6.91
CA GLY A 339 8.80 -25.87 6.11
C GLY A 339 9.16 -24.71 5.18
N ARG A 340 8.60 -23.52 5.43
CA ARG A 340 8.95 -22.25 4.75
C ARG A 340 9.17 -21.10 5.75
N MET A 341 9.82 -20.03 5.27
CA MET A 341 9.80 -18.74 5.96
C MET A 341 8.39 -18.16 5.88
N VAL A 342 7.85 -17.69 7.00
CA VAL A 342 6.50 -17.11 7.07
C VAL A 342 6.60 -15.71 7.66
N THR A 343 5.89 -14.75 7.06
CA THR A 343 5.71 -13.40 7.61
C THR A 343 4.36 -13.33 8.31
N ARG A 344 4.32 -12.99 9.60
CA ARG A 344 3.10 -12.96 10.42
C ARG A 344 2.85 -11.56 10.96
N VAL A 345 1.63 -11.05 10.82
CA VAL A 345 1.17 -9.84 11.53
C VAL A 345 0.94 -10.21 13.00
N VAL A 346 1.68 -9.55 13.88
CA VAL A 346 1.70 -9.78 15.34
C VAL A 346 0.98 -8.66 16.11
N LEU A 347 -0.01 -8.04 15.48
CA LEU A 347 -0.77 -6.92 16.05
C LEU A 347 -1.88 -7.40 17.02
N PRO A 348 -2.16 -6.69 18.13
CA PRO A 348 -2.97 -7.24 19.23
C PRO A 348 -4.43 -7.57 18.88
N ARG A 349 -5.13 -6.70 18.16
CA ARG A 349 -6.52 -6.93 17.74
C ARG A 349 -6.58 -7.92 16.59
N VAL A 350 -5.60 -7.90 15.68
CA VAL A 350 -5.48 -8.92 14.62
C VAL A 350 -5.38 -10.32 15.23
N ILE A 351 -4.44 -10.53 16.17
CA ILE A 351 -4.28 -11.80 16.88
C ILE A 351 -5.58 -12.20 17.59
N MET A 352 -6.17 -11.29 18.37
CA MET A 352 -7.42 -11.53 19.10
C MET A 352 -8.57 -11.94 18.16
N HIS A 353 -8.82 -11.18 17.08
CA HIS A 353 -9.89 -11.49 16.15
C HIS A 353 -9.64 -12.79 15.38
N SER A 354 -8.40 -13.11 15.00
CA SER A 354 -8.04 -14.42 14.46
C SER A 354 -8.28 -15.55 15.45
N ARG A 355 -7.94 -15.38 16.74
CA ARG A 355 -8.21 -16.39 17.79
C ARG A 355 -9.69 -16.67 17.92
N TYR A 356 -10.55 -15.65 17.92
CA TYR A 356 -12.01 -15.83 17.93
C TYR A 356 -12.56 -16.43 16.63
N HIS A 357 -12.00 -16.06 15.47
CA HIS A 357 -12.41 -16.58 14.17
C HIS A 357 -12.09 -18.08 14.01
N TYR A 358 -10.82 -18.47 14.18
CA TYR A 358 -10.40 -19.86 14.06
C TYR A 358 -10.77 -20.70 15.30
N GLY A 359 -11.15 -20.10 16.43
CA GLY A 359 -11.31 -20.81 17.71
C GLY A 359 -9.97 -21.26 18.32
N ALA A 360 -8.90 -20.48 18.09
CA ALA A 360 -7.50 -20.87 18.23
C ALA A 360 -6.80 -20.28 19.48
N PHE A 361 -7.45 -20.28 20.64
CA PHE A 361 -7.05 -19.58 21.88
C PHE A 361 -5.72 -20.00 22.56
N SER A 362 -4.93 -20.89 21.95
CA SER A 362 -3.65 -21.39 22.50
C SER A 362 -2.51 -20.38 22.33
N GLU A 363 -1.55 -20.35 23.26
CA GLU A 363 -0.26 -19.62 23.10
C GLU A 363 0.48 -19.95 21.78
N ASN A 364 0.25 -21.12 21.19
CA ASN A 364 0.85 -21.54 19.92
C ASN A 364 0.42 -20.71 18.68
N PHE A 365 -0.61 -19.87 18.78
CA PHE A 365 -1.01 -18.96 17.71
C PHE A 365 -0.45 -17.55 17.97
N THR A 366 0.64 -17.21 17.29
CA THR A 366 1.42 -15.97 17.53
C THR A 366 1.07 -14.79 16.60
N GLY A 367 0.46 -15.05 15.45
CA GLY A 367 0.15 -14.01 14.45
C GLY A 367 -0.56 -14.57 13.22
N LEU A 368 -1.16 -13.68 12.42
CA LEU A 368 -1.85 -14.02 11.18
C LEU A 368 -0.91 -13.87 9.98
N GLU A 369 -0.91 -14.84 9.07
CA GLU A 369 0.11 -14.95 8.01
C GLU A 369 -0.20 -14.00 6.84
N LEU A 370 0.86 -13.37 6.33
CA LEU A 370 0.86 -12.60 5.09
C LEU A 370 1.39 -13.48 3.95
N GLU A 371 0.88 -13.21 2.76
CA GLU A 371 1.25 -13.87 1.50
C GLU A 371 2.77 -13.80 1.24
N ASP A 372 3.39 -14.91 0.87
CA ASP A 372 4.77 -14.99 0.36
C ASP A 372 4.87 -15.34 -1.13
N GLY A 373 3.75 -15.67 -1.77
CA GLY A 373 3.62 -15.83 -3.22
C GLY A 373 3.39 -14.52 -3.98
N GLY A 374 3.06 -14.66 -5.27
CA GLY A 374 2.66 -13.56 -6.17
C GLY A 374 3.71 -12.49 -6.51
N GLY A 375 4.87 -12.47 -5.85
CA GLY A 375 5.95 -11.52 -6.12
C GLY A 375 5.77 -10.17 -5.41
N ARG A 376 6.62 -9.18 -5.74
CA ARG A 376 6.89 -8.01 -4.88
C ARG A 376 5.71 -7.07 -4.58
N GLY A 377 4.67 -7.04 -5.41
CA GLY A 377 3.44 -6.28 -5.11
C GLY A 377 2.36 -7.10 -4.40
N THR A 378 2.45 -8.43 -4.43
CA THR A 378 1.45 -9.31 -3.78
C THR A 378 1.94 -9.78 -2.42
N SER A 379 3.18 -10.27 -2.32
CA SER A 379 3.76 -10.72 -1.04
C SER A 379 3.90 -9.58 -0.03
N GLY A 380 3.58 -9.85 1.23
CA GLY A 380 3.65 -8.89 2.34
C GLY A 380 2.55 -7.81 2.35
N SER A 381 2.00 -7.46 1.19
CA SER A 381 0.87 -6.51 1.05
C SER A 381 -0.50 -7.17 1.16
N HIS A 382 -0.58 -8.49 1.34
CA HIS A 382 -1.82 -9.26 1.35
C HIS A 382 -1.82 -10.32 2.45
N TRP A 383 -3.02 -10.72 2.88
CA TRP A 383 -3.23 -11.91 3.69
C TRP A 383 -2.92 -13.19 2.90
N GLU A 384 -2.33 -14.15 3.59
CA GLU A 384 -2.12 -15.53 3.13
C GLU A 384 -3.44 -16.16 2.61
N LYS A 385 -3.52 -16.45 1.30
CA LYS A 385 -4.77 -16.95 0.73
C LYS A 385 -5.12 -18.35 1.25
N ARG A 386 -4.17 -19.20 1.68
CA ARG A 386 -4.48 -20.46 2.39
C ARG A 386 -5.38 -20.21 3.61
N LEU A 387 -5.11 -19.15 4.38
CA LEU A 387 -5.76 -18.93 5.67
C LEU A 387 -7.05 -18.12 5.59
N LEU A 388 -7.22 -17.28 4.57
CA LEU A 388 -8.35 -16.36 4.46
C LEU A 388 -9.14 -16.43 3.13
N MET A 389 -8.63 -17.13 2.12
CA MET A 389 -9.31 -17.58 0.89
C MET A 389 -10.10 -16.53 0.07
N ASN A 390 -11.29 -16.13 0.51
CA ASN A 390 -12.15 -15.14 -0.13
C ASN A 390 -12.25 -13.82 0.67
N GLU A 391 -11.34 -13.59 1.61
CA GLU A 391 -11.18 -12.29 2.24
C GLU A 391 -10.59 -11.27 1.24
N ILE A 392 -11.10 -10.05 1.30
CA ILE A 392 -10.88 -9.00 0.31
C ILE A 392 -9.41 -8.60 0.13
N MET A 393 -8.57 -8.74 1.16
CA MET A 393 -7.12 -8.44 1.14
C MET A 393 -6.24 -9.68 0.93
N THR A 394 -6.79 -10.80 0.44
CA THR A 394 -5.96 -11.84 -0.18
C THR A 394 -5.44 -11.40 -1.55
N GLY A 395 -4.35 -11.99 -2.04
CA GLY A 395 -3.70 -11.60 -3.31
C GLY A 395 -4.49 -11.85 -4.61
N SER A 396 -5.82 -11.95 -4.56
CA SER A 396 -6.71 -12.22 -5.69
C SER A 396 -8.17 -11.91 -5.29
N VAL A 397 -8.92 -11.21 -6.14
CA VAL A 397 -10.33 -10.89 -5.87
C VAL A 397 -11.23 -12.09 -6.18
N ASP A 398 -12.11 -12.47 -5.25
CA ASP A 398 -13.18 -13.46 -5.48
C ASP A 398 -14.51 -12.78 -5.83
N THR A 399 -15.33 -13.47 -6.62
CA THR A 399 -16.76 -13.17 -6.87
C THR A 399 -17.59 -12.90 -5.62
N ARG A 400 -17.20 -13.48 -4.48
CA ARG A 400 -17.74 -13.19 -3.14
C ARG A 400 -16.61 -12.82 -2.17
N SER A 401 -15.86 -11.79 -2.51
CA SER A 401 -14.89 -11.17 -1.60
C SER A 401 -15.60 -10.61 -0.36
N VAL A 402 -15.03 -10.79 0.83
CA VAL A 402 -15.60 -10.30 2.11
C VAL A 402 -14.61 -9.49 2.94
N VAL A 403 -15.08 -8.42 3.60
CA VAL A 403 -14.27 -7.65 4.55
C VAL A 403 -14.32 -8.29 5.95
N SER A 404 -13.22 -8.88 6.41
CA SER A 404 -13.14 -9.54 7.70
C SER A 404 -12.85 -8.60 8.89
N LYS A 405 -13.11 -9.13 10.10
CA LYS A 405 -12.61 -8.59 11.37
C LYS A 405 -11.10 -8.34 11.34
N MET A 406 -10.32 -9.23 10.72
CA MET A 406 -8.86 -9.19 10.75
C MET A 406 -8.31 -7.97 9.98
N THR A 407 -8.92 -7.65 8.83
CA THR A 407 -8.58 -6.46 8.04
C THR A 407 -9.02 -5.16 8.73
N LEU A 408 -10.22 -5.13 9.31
CA LEU A 408 -10.68 -4.00 10.13
C LEU A 408 -9.79 -3.79 11.37
N ALA A 409 -9.38 -4.88 12.02
CA ALA A 409 -8.50 -4.86 13.19
C ALA A 409 -7.08 -4.38 12.86
N LEU A 410 -6.53 -4.75 11.71
CA LEU A 410 -5.23 -4.23 11.23
C LEU A 410 -5.28 -2.72 11.04
N LEU A 411 -6.38 -2.19 10.49
CA LEU A 411 -6.58 -0.76 10.34
C LEU A 411 -6.77 -0.05 11.70
N GLU A 412 -7.39 -0.67 12.71
CA GLU A 412 -7.42 -0.09 14.06
C GLU A 412 -6.05 -0.17 14.78
N ASP A 413 -5.34 -1.30 14.68
CA ASP A 413 -4.03 -1.51 15.31
C ASP A 413 -2.92 -0.61 14.72
N SER A 414 -3.15 0.01 13.54
CA SER A 414 -2.33 1.11 13.02
C SER A 414 -2.27 2.33 13.96
N GLY A 415 -3.23 2.45 14.88
CA GLY A 415 -3.45 3.60 15.77
C GLY A 415 -4.19 4.77 15.09
N TRP A 416 -4.18 4.82 13.74
CA TRP A 416 -4.77 5.90 12.95
C TRP A 416 -6.29 5.89 12.99
N TYR A 417 -6.90 4.73 12.75
CA TYR A 417 -8.36 4.58 12.66
C TYR A 417 -8.97 4.09 13.99
N GLN A 418 -10.30 4.01 14.02
CA GLN A 418 -11.08 3.17 14.90
C GLN A 418 -12.08 2.45 14.00
N ALA A 419 -12.15 1.13 14.11
CA ALA A 419 -12.96 0.30 13.22
C ALA A 419 -14.38 0.14 13.77
N ASN A 420 -15.36 0.31 12.89
CA ASN A 420 -16.72 -0.12 13.16
C ASN A 420 -16.89 -1.57 12.69
N TYR A 421 -16.64 -2.52 13.60
CA TYR A 421 -16.86 -3.94 13.35
C TYR A 421 -18.31 -4.28 12.94
N SER A 422 -19.31 -3.42 13.17
CA SER A 422 -20.66 -3.64 12.61
C SER A 422 -20.74 -3.59 11.06
N MET A 423 -19.63 -3.25 10.38
CA MET A 423 -19.47 -3.28 8.92
C MET A 423 -18.76 -4.55 8.42
N GLU A 424 -18.44 -5.50 9.31
CA GLU A 424 -17.85 -6.79 8.96
C GLU A 424 -18.78 -7.64 8.09
N GLU A 425 -18.18 -8.42 7.19
CA GLU A 425 -18.85 -9.49 6.46
C GLU A 425 -18.38 -10.83 7.03
N HIS A 426 -19.30 -11.81 7.17
CA HIS A 426 -18.96 -13.07 7.81
C HIS A 426 -18.08 -13.93 6.90
N LEU A 427 -16.83 -14.14 7.31
CA LEU A 427 -15.94 -15.08 6.67
C LEU A 427 -16.23 -16.50 7.20
N ASP A 428 -16.74 -17.38 6.34
CA ASP A 428 -16.95 -18.80 6.68
C ASP A 428 -15.61 -19.60 6.69
N TRP A 429 -14.58 -19.12 6.00
CA TRP A 429 -13.35 -19.90 5.75
C TRP A 429 -12.48 -20.02 7.01
N GLY A 430 -12.15 -21.26 7.42
CA GLY A 430 -11.39 -21.55 8.64
C GLY A 430 -12.16 -21.32 9.96
N HIS A 431 -13.41 -20.85 9.92
CA HIS A 431 -14.17 -20.53 11.12
C HIS A 431 -14.31 -21.75 12.06
N ASN A 432 -13.93 -21.57 13.33
CA ASN A 432 -13.89 -22.60 14.39
C ASN A 432 -13.10 -23.89 14.06
N GLN A 433 -12.14 -23.89 13.11
CA GLN A 433 -11.35 -25.09 12.76
C GLN A 433 -10.18 -25.40 13.73
N GLY A 434 -9.92 -24.52 14.71
CA GLY A 434 -8.90 -24.68 15.75
C GLY A 434 -7.47 -24.32 15.30
N THR A 435 -6.54 -24.29 16.27
CA THR A 435 -5.13 -23.91 16.04
C THR A 435 -4.40 -24.83 15.04
N GLU A 436 -4.86 -26.08 14.85
CA GLU A 436 -4.35 -26.98 13.82
C GLU A 436 -4.58 -26.46 12.39
N PHE A 437 -5.69 -25.77 12.12
CA PHE A 437 -5.99 -25.24 10.78
C PHE A 437 -4.97 -24.20 10.34
N VAL A 438 -4.52 -23.36 11.27
CA VAL A 438 -3.59 -22.26 10.97
C VAL A 438 -2.13 -22.72 11.03
N THR A 439 -1.78 -23.56 12.01
CA THR A 439 -0.37 -23.88 12.31
C THR A 439 0.15 -25.19 11.70
N LEU A 440 -0.62 -25.86 10.83
CA LEU A 440 -0.19 -27.05 10.09
C LEU A 440 -0.40 -26.87 8.58
N PRO A 441 0.39 -27.58 7.73
CA PRO A 441 0.12 -27.61 6.30
C PRO A 441 -1.25 -28.22 6.01
N CYS A 442 -1.90 -27.74 4.95
CA CYS A 442 -3.31 -28.02 4.64
C CYS A 442 -3.64 -29.51 4.38
N ASN A 443 -2.65 -30.38 4.17
CA ASN A 443 -2.86 -31.84 4.14
C ASN A 443 -3.29 -32.44 5.49
N HIS A 444 -3.22 -31.68 6.59
CA HIS A 444 -3.77 -32.06 7.91
C HIS A 444 -5.21 -31.58 8.14
N TRP A 445 -5.75 -30.76 7.23
CA TRP A 445 -7.11 -30.24 7.34
C TRP A 445 -8.18 -31.35 7.18
N LYS A 446 -9.36 -31.08 7.72
CA LYS A 446 -10.44 -32.06 7.88
C LYS A 446 -11.71 -31.57 7.18
N GLY A 447 -12.60 -32.50 6.84
CA GLY A 447 -13.86 -32.16 6.16
C GLY A 447 -13.67 -31.55 4.77
N ALA A 448 -14.52 -30.59 4.42
CA ALA A 448 -14.60 -30.03 3.07
C ALA A 448 -13.55 -28.93 2.74
N TYR A 449 -12.63 -28.63 3.67
CA TYR A 449 -11.48 -27.74 3.41
C TYR A 449 -10.36 -28.41 2.60
N LEU A 450 -10.34 -29.75 2.50
CA LEU A 450 -9.34 -30.53 1.76
C LEU A 450 -10.01 -31.50 0.78
N CYS A 451 -9.46 -31.63 -0.43
CA CYS A 451 -9.89 -32.58 -1.45
C CYS A 451 -8.69 -33.31 -2.08
N ASN A 452 -8.83 -34.59 -2.42
CA ASN A 452 -7.68 -35.45 -2.78
C ASN A 452 -7.77 -36.14 -4.15
N SER A 453 -8.90 -36.00 -4.87
CA SER A 453 -9.16 -36.66 -6.15
C SER A 453 -9.97 -35.78 -7.08
N THR A 454 -9.61 -35.78 -8.37
CA THR A 454 -10.37 -35.14 -9.46
C THR A 454 -11.54 -36.01 -9.96
N GLN A 455 -11.66 -37.26 -9.49
CA GLN A 455 -12.64 -38.23 -10.01
C GLN A 455 -14.06 -38.05 -9.47
N PHE A 456 -14.24 -37.24 -8.42
CA PHE A 456 -15.51 -37.05 -7.73
C PHE A 456 -15.78 -35.56 -7.52
N SER A 457 -17.05 -35.15 -7.60
CA SER A 457 -17.46 -33.88 -7.03
C SER A 457 -17.43 -33.95 -5.50
N GLY A 458 -17.44 -32.78 -4.87
CA GLY A 458 -17.64 -32.63 -3.43
C GLY A 458 -18.62 -31.52 -3.12
N CYS A 459 -18.68 -31.16 -1.85
CA CYS A 459 -19.34 -29.94 -1.40
C CYS A 459 -18.28 -28.88 -1.10
N THR A 460 -18.61 -27.63 -1.37
CA THR A 460 -17.86 -26.47 -0.84
C THR A 460 -17.80 -26.51 0.69
N TYR A 461 -16.80 -25.85 1.26
CA TYR A 461 -16.53 -25.85 2.70
C TYR A 461 -17.72 -25.36 3.55
N ASN A 462 -18.42 -24.31 3.10
CA ASN A 462 -19.65 -23.79 3.71
C ASN A 462 -20.94 -24.51 3.23
N ARG A 463 -20.79 -25.58 2.44
CA ARG A 463 -21.86 -26.41 1.86
C ARG A 463 -22.88 -25.65 1.02
N GLU A 464 -22.61 -24.43 0.56
CA GLU A 464 -23.57 -23.68 -0.26
C GLU A 464 -23.68 -24.17 -1.71
N ALA A 465 -22.66 -24.87 -2.22
CA ALA A 465 -22.63 -25.39 -3.58
C ALA A 465 -21.97 -26.78 -3.67
N GLU A 466 -22.35 -27.53 -4.70
CA GLU A 466 -21.54 -28.60 -5.28
C GLU A 466 -20.29 -28.02 -5.95
N GLY A 467 -19.17 -28.75 -5.84
CA GLY A 467 -17.90 -28.32 -6.39
C GLY A 467 -17.01 -29.46 -6.89
N TYR A 468 -15.88 -29.09 -7.47
CA TYR A 468 -14.84 -29.99 -7.96
C TYR A 468 -13.50 -29.71 -7.28
N CYS A 469 -12.58 -30.67 -7.38
CA CYS A 469 -11.23 -30.54 -6.84
C CYS A 469 -10.24 -30.16 -7.96
N PRO A 470 -9.75 -28.91 -8.04
CA PRO A 470 -8.82 -28.47 -9.09
C PRO A 470 -7.38 -28.89 -8.78
N ILE A 471 -7.06 -30.16 -9.07
CA ILE A 471 -5.70 -30.69 -8.93
C ILE A 471 -4.96 -30.61 -10.27
N VAL A 472 -3.80 -29.96 -10.27
CA VAL A 472 -2.97 -29.67 -11.45
C VAL A 472 -1.68 -30.49 -11.38
N ASN A 473 -1.22 -30.97 -12.54
CA ASN A 473 0.13 -31.52 -12.74
C ASN A 473 0.99 -30.44 -13.39
N TYR A 474 2.02 -29.97 -12.68
CA TYR A 474 2.95 -28.93 -13.12
C TYR A 474 4.09 -29.53 -13.97
N SER A 475 4.71 -28.68 -14.80
CA SER A 475 5.84 -29.05 -15.67
C SER A 475 7.19 -29.16 -14.93
N ARG A 476 7.22 -28.76 -13.67
CA ARG A 476 8.35 -28.87 -12.73
C ARG A 476 7.81 -29.36 -11.38
N ASP A 477 8.68 -29.93 -10.56
CA ASP A 477 8.37 -30.23 -9.17
C ASP A 477 7.99 -28.95 -8.40
N LEU A 478 7.06 -29.10 -7.45
CA LEU A 478 6.71 -28.06 -6.48
C LEU A 478 7.80 -27.89 -5.40
N PRO A 479 7.84 -26.76 -4.67
CA PRO A 479 8.66 -26.61 -3.46
C PRO A 479 8.42 -27.74 -2.46
N GLN A 480 9.43 -28.15 -1.68
CA GLN A 480 9.31 -29.33 -0.79
C GLN A 480 8.14 -29.23 0.19
N TRP A 481 7.86 -28.03 0.72
CA TRP A 481 6.75 -27.75 1.62
C TRP A 481 5.36 -27.86 0.96
N ALA A 482 5.25 -27.64 -0.36
CA ALA A 482 4.00 -27.72 -1.12
C ALA A 482 3.66 -29.13 -1.67
N ARG A 483 4.45 -30.15 -1.33
CA ARG A 483 4.29 -31.53 -1.88
C ARG A 483 3.29 -32.35 -1.09
N TYR A 484 1.99 -32.07 -1.26
CA TYR A 484 0.92 -32.80 -0.59
C TYR A 484 0.60 -34.18 -1.21
N PHE A 485 1.11 -34.45 -2.42
CA PHE A 485 0.86 -35.68 -3.17
C PHE A 485 2.14 -36.52 -3.35
N SER A 486 1.97 -37.83 -3.61
CA SER A 486 3.06 -38.74 -3.94
C SER A 486 3.82 -38.39 -5.24
N GLN A 487 3.20 -37.59 -6.12
CA GLN A 487 3.87 -36.98 -7.27
C GLN A 487 4.37 -35.58 -6.88
N ALA A 488 5.68 -35.35 -6.95
CA ALA A 488 6.30 -34.09 -6.52
C ALA A 488 5.90 -32.86 -7.35
N ASN A 489 5.35 -33.05 -8.55
CA ASN A 489 4.86 -32.01 -9.45
C ASN A 489 3.34 -31.84 -9.42
N LYS A 490 2.64 -32.31 -8.38
CA LYS A 490 1.17 -32.31 -8.31
C LYS A 490 0.67 -31.55 -7.07
N GLY A 491 -0.29 -30.66 -7.27
CA GLY A 491 -0.88 -29.82 -6.22
C GLY A 491 -2.18 -29.16 -6.66
N GLY A 492 -2.73 -28.28 -5.83
CA GLY A 492 -3.89 -27.45 -6.15
C GLY A 492 -3.54 -26.29 -7.08
N GLN A 493 -4.52 -25.81 -7.83
CA GLN A 493 -4.31 -24.85 -8.92
C GLN A 493 -3.69 -23.50 -8.52
N SER A 494 -4.00 -22.97 -7.33
CA SER A 494 -3.54 -21.63 -6.89
C SER A 494 -2.25 -21.73 -6.08
N SER A 495 -1.22 -21.00 -6.51
CA SER A 495 0.04 -20.86 -5.77
C SER A 495 -0.09 -19.99 -4.53
N LEU A 496 -0.99 -18.99 -4.54
CA LEU A 496 -1.28 -18.12 -3.39
C LEU A 496 -1.96 -18.90 -2.26
N ALA A 497 -2.75 -19.92 -2.60
CA ALA A 497 -3.32 -20.83 -1.62
C ALA A 497 -2.34 -21.98 -1.25
N ASP A 498 -1.03 -21.72 -1.23
CA ASP A 498 0.02 -22.71 -0.92
C ASP A 498 0.01 -24.01 -1.77
N TYR A 499 -0.59 -23.99 -2.96
CA TYR A 499 -0.95 -25.19 -3.76
C TYR A 499 -1.88 -26.18 -3.01
N CYS A 500 -2.64 -25.72 -2.03
CA CYS A 500 -3.63 -26.51 -1.31
C CYS A 500 -4.82 -26.89 -2.21
N THR A 501 -5.39 -28.06 -1.96
CA THR A 501 -6.48 -28.64 -2.76
C THR A 501 -7.78 -28.57 -1.99
N TYR A 502 -8.68 -27.67 -2.40
CA TYR A 502 -9.98 -27.43 -1.78
C TYR A 502 -11.10 -27.48 -2.84
N PHE A 503 -12.36 -27.68 -2.42
CA PHE A 503 -13.48 -27.74 -3.37
C PHE A 503 -13.87 -26.35 -3.88
N VAL A 504 -13.73 -26.14 -5.19
CA VAL A 504 -14.22 -24.95 -5.92
C VAL A 504 -15.63 -25.21 -6.43
N ALA A 505 -16.56 -24.28 -6.21
CA ALA A 505 -17.93 -24.40 -6.69
C ALA A 505 -18.00 -24.55 -8.22
N TYR A 506 -18.94 -25.35 -8.72
CA TYR A 506 -19.35 -25.23 -10.14
C TYR A 506 -20.14 -23.94 -10.34
N SER A 507 -20.01 -23.32 -11.52
CA SER A 507 -20.77 -22.11 -11.88
C SER A 507 -22.29 -22.31 -11.85
N ASP A 508 -22.77 -23.54 -12.05
CA ASP A 508 -24.18 -23.95 -11.93
C ASP A 508 -24.45 -24.85 -10.70
N GLY A 509 -23.48 -24.98 -9.79
CA GLY A 509 -23.52 -25.91 -8.65
C GLY A 509 -24.19 -25.39 -7.37
N SER A 510 -24.73 -24.17 -7.38
CA SER A 510 -25.34 -23.55 -6.19
C SER A 510 -26.51 -24.40 -5.65
N CYS A 511 -26.54 -24.60 -4.34
CA CYS A 511 -27.70 -25.14 -3.64
C CYS A 511 -28.64 -24.04 -3.15
N THR A 512 -28.12 -22.84 -2.89
CA THR A 512 -28.84 -21.77 -2.16
C THR A 512 -29.61 -20.82 -3.07
N ASP A 513 -29.08 -20.54 -4.26
CA ASP A 513 -29.74 -19.73 -5.29
C ASP A 513 -30.39 -20.63 -6.34
N THR A 514 -31.63 -20.31 -6.74
CA THR A 514 -32.37 -21.03 -7.78
C THR A 514 -32.18 -20.44 -9.18
N ASN A 515 -31.56 -19.27 -9.32
CA ASN A 515 -31.45 -18.55 -10.59
C ASN A 515 -30.19 -18.94 -11.37
N SER A 516 -29.05 -19.06 -10.69
CA SER A 516 -27.77 -19.50 -11.28
C SER A 516 -27.53 -21.01 -11.19
N ALA A 517 -28.40 -21.79 -10.54
CA ALA A 517 -28.20 -23.22 -10.34
C ALA A 517 -28.78 -24.12 -11.45
N ARG A 518 -28.20 -25.31 -11.58
CA ARG A 518 -28.75 -26.43 -12.35
C ARG A 518 -30.10 -26.88 -11.77
N ALA A 519 -31.02 -27.29 -12.64
CA ALA A 519 -32.30 -27.88 -12.23
C ALA A 519 -32.09 -29.13 -11.34
N PRO A 520 -32.87 -29.29 -10.24
CA PRO A 520 -32.66 -30.37 -9.28
C PRO A 520 -33.06 -31.75 -9.80
N ASP A 521 -32.25 -32.77 -9.49
CA ASP A 521 -32.50 -34.14 -9.90
C ASP A 521 -33.53 -34.83 -9.00
N SER A 522 -34.76 -34.92 -9.52
CA SER A 522 -35.88 -35.64 -8.91
C SER A 522 -35.66 -37.15 -8.74
N MET A 523 -34.68 -37.76 -9.41
CA MET A 523 -34.25 -39.16 -9.19
C MET A 523 -33.34 -39.29 -7.97
N LEU A 524 -32.60 -38.23 -7.60
CA LEU A 524 -31.74 -38.17 -6.41
C LEU A 524 -32.47 -37.53 -5.20
N GLY A 525 -33.67 -36.99 -5.43
CA GLY A 525 -34.55 -36.39 -4.41
C GLY A 525 -34.12 -34.98 -3.97
N GLU A 526 -33.36 -34.29 -4.81
CA GLU A 526 -32.80 -32.97 -4.53
C GLU A 526 -33.84 -31.85 -4.47
N VAL A 527 -33.51 -30.79 -3.73
CA VAL A 527 -34.23 -29.50 -3.74
C VAL A 527 -33.20 -28.37 -3.58
N ARG A 528 -33.37 -27.26 -4.32
CA ARG A 528 -32.53 -26.04 -4.25
C ARG A 528 -33.33 -24.83 -3.79
N GLY A 529 -32.64 -23.82 -3.25
CA GLY A 529 -33.19 -22.63 -2.60
C GLY A 529 -32.53 -22.37 -1.24
N SER A 530 -32.78 -21.22 -0.62
CA SER A 530 -32.02 -20.66 0.52
C SER A 530 -31.71 -21.65 1.66
N ASN A 531 -32.68 -22.52 1.98
CA ASN A 531 -32.61 -23.49 3.08
C ASN A 531 -31.98 -24.82 2.64
N SER A 532 -31.38 -24.90 1.45
CA SER A 532 -30.74 -26.11 0.93
C SER A 532 -29.22 -26.01 1.07
N ARG A 533 -28.56 -27.15 1.29
CA ARG A 533 -27.10 -27.26 1.39
C ARG A 533 -26.62 -28.54 0.73
N CYS A 534 -25.38 -28.54 0.29
CA CYS A 534 -24.72 -29.68 -0.34
C CYS A 534 -24.38 -30.75 0.72
N MET A 535 -24.78 -31.99 0.43
CA MET A 535 -24.50 -33.16 1.26
C MET A 535 -24.09 -34.33 0.38
N THR A 536 -23.18 -35.18 0.89
CA THR A 536 -22.72 -36.37 0.18
C THR A 536 -23.81 -37.43 0.16
N SER A 537 -24.15 -37.93 -1.03
CA SER A 537 -25.35 -38.73 -1.29
C SER A 537 -25.12 -39.79 -2.36
N ASN A 538 -25.53 -41.02 -2.07
CA ASN A 538 -25.75 -42.05 -3.08
C ASN A 538 -27.23 -42.46 -3.18
N LEU A 539 -28.15 -41.57 -2.75
CA LEU A 539 -29.59 -41.76 -2.88
C LEU A 539 -30.00 -41.88 -4.37
N VAL A 540 -30.84 -42.87 -4.67
CA VAL A 540 -31.47 -43.08 -5.99
C VAL A 540 -32.90 -43.56 -5.78
N ARG A 541 -33.88 -42.92 -6.40
CA ARG A 541 -35.30 -43.28 -6.29
C ARG A 541 -35.52 -44.75 -6.69
N SER A 542 -36.28 -45.48 -5.89
CA SER A 542 -36.49 -46.92 -6.07
C SER A 542 -37.12 -47.22 -7.43
N GLY A 543 -36.55 -48.18 -8.17
CA GLY A 543 -36.91 -48.47 -9.56
C GLY A 543 -35.96 -47.85 -10.60
N PHE A 544 -35.12 -46.88 -10.22
CA PHE A 544 -34.08 -46.31 -11.06
C PHE A 544 -32.69 -46.86 -10.67
N VAL A 545 -31.76 -46.85 -11.62
CA VAL A 545 -30.36 -47.26 -11.45
C VAL A 545 -29.46 -46.11 -11.91
N ARG A 546 -28.57 -45.63 -11.04
CA ARG A 546 -27.60 -44.58 -11.38
C ARG A 546 -26.56 -45.16 -12.34
N ALA A 547 -26.33 -44.50 -13.48
CA ALA A 547 -25.38 -44.98 -14.49
C ALA A 547 -23.91 -44.97 -14.03
N SER A 548 -23.61 -44.21 -12.96
CA SER A 548 -22.35 -44.30 -12.21
C SER A 548 -22.60 -44.80 -10.79
N THR A 549 -21.77 -45.73 -10.33
CA THR A 549 -21.71 -46.22 -8.94
C THR A 549 -20.86 -45.34 -8.02
N SER A 550 -20.31 -44.23 -8.52
CA SER A 550 -19.56 -43.27 -7.71
C SER A 550 -20.39 -42.68 -6.58
N GLN A 551 -19.75 -42.44 -5.45
CA GLN A 551 -20.26 -41.56 -4.41
C GLN A 551 -20.58 -40.20 -5.06
N GLY A 552 -21.79 -39.68 -4.84
CA GLY A 552 -22.20 -38.39 -5.37
C GLY A 552 -22.39 -37.38 -4.25
N ASN A 553 -22.79 -36.18 -4.63
CA ASN A 553 -23.34 -35.19 -3.73
C ASN A 553 -24.72 -34.78 -4.27
N GLY A 554 -25.40 -33.91 -3.55
CA GLY A 554 -26.61 -33.25 -4.02
C GLY A 554 -27.07 -32.17 -3.06
N CYS A 555 -27.96 -31.31 -3.54
CA CYS A 555 -28.54 -30.24 -2.75
C CYS A 555 -29.82 -30.71 -2.05
N TYR A 556 -29.84 -30.62 -0.72
CA TYR A 556 -30.97 -31.06 0.11
C TYR A 556 -31.38 -29.97 1.09
N GLN A 557 -32.70 -29.84 1.30
CA GLN A 557 -33.25 -28.88 2.26
C GLN A 557 -32.95 -29.31 3.70
N HIS A 558 -32.61 -28.36 4.55
CA HIS A 558 -32.39 -28.56 5.98
C HIS A 558 -33.19 -27.56 6.83
N ARG A 559 -33.38 -27.90 8.10
CA ARG A 559 -33.91 -27.00 9.14
C ARG A 559 -33.36 -27.39 10.51
N CYS A 560 -33.32 -26.41 11.40
CA CYS A 560 -32.74 -26.52 12.73
C CYS A 560 -33.84 -26.35 13.77
N LEU A 561 -34.15 -27.42 14.52
CA LEU A 561 -35.27 -27.45 15.46
C LEU A 561 -34.82 -28.10 16.78
N ASN A 562 -35.03 -27.43 17.91
CA ASN A 562 -34.79 -27.97 19.26
C ASN A 562 -33.43 -28.67 19.44
N ASN A 563 -32.34 -28.00 19.02
CA ASN A 563 -30.97 -28.53 19.01
C ASN A 563 -30.76 -29.82 18.18
N SER A 564 -31.62 -30.05 17.19
CA SER A 564 -31.47 -31.10 16.18
C SER A 564 -31.44 -30.52 14.77
N LEU A 565 -30.71 -31.20 13.88
CA LEU A 565 -30.67 -30.94 12.45
C LEU A 565 -31.65 -31.90 11.78
N GLU A 566 -32.58 -31.38 11.00
CA GLU A 566 -33.46 -32.18 10.15
C GLU A 566 -33.20 -31.87 8.68
N VAL A 567 -33.24 -32.90 7.84
CA VAL A 567 -32.99 -32.83 6.40
C VAL A 567 -34.15 -33.47 5.63
N ALA A 568 -34.51 -32.87 4.50
CA ALA A 568 -35.59 -33.34 3.64
C ALA A 568 -35.09 -33.90 2.31
N VAL A 569 -35.68 -35.02 1.91
CA VAL A 569 -35.57 -35.64 0.58
C VAL A 569 -36.99 -35.88 0.10
N ASP A 570 -37.34 -35.39 -1.11
CA ASP A 570 -38.68 -35.57 -1.69
C ASP A 570 -39.84 -35.10 -0.78
N GLY A 571 -39.58 -34.07 0.05
CA GLY A 571 -40.52 -33.55 1.06
C GLY A 571 -40.60 -34.35 2.38
N LEU A 572 -39.98 -35.53 2.47
CA LEU A 572 -39.91 -36.32 3.69
C LEU A 572 -38.75 -35.83 4.58
N TRP A 573 -39.07 -35.30 5.76
CA TRP A 573 -38.10 -34.85 6.76
C TRP A 573 -37.58 -35.99 7.64
N LYS A 574 -36.28 -35.97 7.97
CA LYS A 574 -35.66 -36.86 8.96
C LYS A 574 -34.61 -36.15 9.81
N VAL A 575 -34.53 -36.54 11.08
CA VAL A 575 -33.51 -36.07 12.04
C VAL A 575 -32.15 -36.70 11.71
N CYS A 576 -31.12 -35.88 11.65
CA CYS A 576 -29.72 -36.30 11.51
C CYS A 576 -29.09 -36.67 12.87
N PRO A 577 -28.12 -37.60 12.92
CA PRO A 577 -27.32 -37.82 14.12
C PRO A 577 -26.55 -36.55 14.50
N GLN A 578 -26.42 -36.26 15.79
CA GLN A 578 -25.79 -35.01 16.27
C GLN A 578 -24.33 -34.85 15.82
N ALA A 579 -23.60 -35.96 15.70
CA ALA A 579 -22.22 -36.02 15.21
C ALA A 579 -22.12 -36.21 13.67
N GLY A 580 -23.23 -36.16 12.94
CA GLY A 580 -23.31 -36.49 11.52
C GLY A 580 -23.35 -38.00 11.26
N GLY A 581 -23.46 -38.38 9.99
CA GLY A 581 -23.47 -39.79 9.55
C GLY A 581 -24.64 -40.18 8.63
N PRO A 582 -24.71 -41.45 8.20
CA PRO A 582 -25.67 -41.91 7.20
C PRO A 582 -27.11 -42.00 7.72
N ILE A 583 -28.06 -41.51 6.90
CA ILE A 583 -29.50 -41.73 7.07
C ILE A 583 -30.15 -42.27 5.79
N LYS A 584 -31.26 -43.01 5.94
CA LYS A 584 -31.99 -43.68 4.85
C LYS A 584 -33.38 -43.10 4.67
N PHE A 585 -33.83 -42.94 3.43
CA PHE A 585 -35.17 -42.45 3.09
C PHE A 585 -36.01 -43.55 2.44
N SER A 586 -37.29 -43.65 2.83
CA SER A 586 -38.23 -44.62 2.25
C SER A 586 -38.55 -44.24 0.81
N GLY A 587 -38.48 -45.20 -0.11
CA GLY A 587 -38.63 -44.94 -1.55
C GLY A 587 -37.31 -44.60 -2.26
N PHE A 588 -36.18 -44.55 -1.55
CA PHE A 588 -34.85 -44.38 -2.13
C PHE A 588 -33.93 -45.55 -1.73
N ASN A 589 -33.13 -46.01 -2.69
CA ASN A 589 -31.97 -46.86 -2.45
C ASN A 589 -30.79 -45.96 -2.05
N GLY A 590 -29.87 -46.47 -1.23
CA GLY A 590 -28.70 -45.72 -0.77
C GLY A 590 -28.91 -44.97 0.55
N GLU A 591 -27.99 -44.04 0.83
CA GLU A 591 -27.84 -43.29 2.07
C GLU A 591 -27.48 -41.83 1.76
N LEU A 592 -27.97 -40.91 2.60
CA LEU A 592 -27.55 -39.51 2.65
C LEU A 592 -26.64 -39.33 3.86
N ILE A 593 -25.46 -38.75 3.69
CA ILE A 593 -24.55 -38.45 4.79
C ILE A 593 -24.91 -37.07 5.36
N CYS A 594 -25.58 -37.08 6.51
CA CYS A 594 -25.78 -35.86 7.29
C CYS A 594 -24.44 -35.27 7.74
N PRO A 595 -24.25 -33.95 7.63
CA PRO A 595 -23.21 -33.27 8.39
C PRO A 595 -23.52 -33.32 9.89
N ALA A 596 -22.53 -33.00 10.72
CA ALA A 596 -22.74 -32.80 12.16
C ALA A 596 -23.64 -31.59 12.41
N TYR A 597 -24.38 -31.62 13.53
CA TYR A 597 -25.31 -30.54 13.90
C TYR A 597 -24.64 -29.15 13.89
N HIS A 598 -23.36 -29.08 14.29
CA HIS A 598 -22.62 -27.83 14.38
C HIS A 598 -22.17 -27.25 13.02
N GLU A 599 -22.16 -28.03 11.93
CA GLU A 599 -21.79 -27.53 10.60
C GLU A 599 -22.89 -26.69 9.94
N LEU A 600 -24.17 -26.91 10.30
CA LEU A 600 -25.32 -26.26 9.67
C LEU A 600 -26.25 -25.50 10.64
N CYS A 601 -26.33 -25.92 11.91
CA CYS A 601 -27.37 -25.44 12.82
C CYS A 601 -26.89 -24.71 14.07
N ASN A 602 -25.58 -24.71 14.36
CA ASN A 602 -25.06 -24.11 15.59
C ASN A 602 -24.50 -22.72 15.33
N VAL A 603 -25.38 -21.72 15.39
CA VAL A 603 -25.05 -20.29 15.19
C VAL A 603 -24.26 -19.70 16.37
N ASN A 604 -24.19 -20.41 17.50
CA ASN A 604 -23.28 -20.12 18.60
C ASN A 604 -22.07 -21.05 18.48
N PRO A 605 -20.84 -20.62 18.80
CA PRO A 605 -19.70 -21.54 18.82
C PRO A 605 -19.96 -22.68 19.81
N ALA A 606 -19.44 -23.88 19.50
CA ALA A 606 -19.33 -24.92 20.52
C ALA A 606 -18.49 -24.37 21.70
N PRO A 607 -18.67 -24.86 22.94
CA PRO A 607 -17.87 -24.44 24.08
C PRO A 607 -16.43 -24.94 23.92
N VAL A 608 -15.61 -24.17 23.19
CA VAL A 608 -14.18 -24.43 23.02
C VAL A 608 -13.51 -24.23 24.36
N SER A 609 -12.90 -25.30 24.91
CA SER A 609 -12.13 -25.23 26.14
C SER A 609 -11.00 -24.21 25.97
N GLY A 610 -11.08 -23.10 26.71
CA GLY A 610 -10.19 -21.93 26.54
C GLY A 610 -10.88 -20.64 26.10
N GLN A 611 -12.20 -20.63 25.86
CA GLN A 611 -12.97 -19.39 25.70
C GLN A 611 -12.92 -18.52 26.97
N CYS A 612 -12.71 -17.23 26.80
CA CYS A 612 -12.59 -16.25 27.87
C CYS A 612 -13.94 -15.59 28.24
N PRO A 613 -14.13 -15.11 29.48
CA PRO A 613 -15.38 -14.47 29.92
C PRO A 613 -15.72 -13.26 29.03
N ASN A 614 -16.98 -13.20 28.59
CA ASN A 614 -17.54 -12.12 27.74
C ASN A 614 -16.69 -11.79 26.50
N SER A 615 -15.95 -12.77 25.95
CA SER A 615 -14.97 -12.57 24.88
C SER A 615 -13.97 -11.43 25.15
N CYS A 616 -13.60 -11.21 26.42
CA CYS A 616 -12.78 -10.08 26.88
C CYS A 616 -13.30 -8.70 26.44
N HIS A 617 -14.60 -8.58 26.16
CA HIS A 617 -15.25 -7.42 25.54
C HIS A 617 -14.57 -6.94 24.24
N PHE A 618 -13.77 -7.78 23.59
CA PHE A 618 -12.84 -7.43 22.50
C PHE A 618 -11.85 -6.28 22.86
N ASN A 619 -11.61 -6.06 24.16
CA ASN A 619 -10.64 -5.10 24.72
C ASN A 619 -9.40 -5.81 25.31
N GLY A 620 -9.11 -7.03 24.87
CA GLY A 620 -8.01 -7.84 25.36
C GLY A 620 -7.91 -9.18 24.63
N ASP A 621 -6.71 -9.71 24.51
CA ASP A 621 -6.51 -11.01 23.88
C ASP A 621 -6.97 -12.15 24.80
N CYS A 622 -7.39 -13.27 24.21
CA CYS A 622 -7.83 -14.46 24.90
C CYS A 622 -6.81 -15.59 24.76
N VAL A 623 -6.15 -15.91 25.86
CA VAL A 623 -5.07 -16.90 25.95
C VAL A 623 -5.42 -17.91 27.03
N ASP A 624 -5.61 -19.18 26.63
CA ASP A 624 -5.90 -20.32 27.51
C ASP A 624 -6.97 -20.04 28.61
N GLY A 625 -8.07 -19.39 28.21
CA GLY A 625 -9.21 -19.06 29.08
C GLY A 625 -9.03 -17.80 29.94
N ARG A 626 -7.97 -17.01 29.74
CA ARG A 626 -7.71 -15.75 30.46
C ARG A 626 -7.65 -14.56 29.50
N CYS A 627 -8.21 -13.44 29.94
CA CYS A 627 -8.11 -12.17 29.22
C CYS A 627 -6.83 -11.42 29.56
N GLN A 628 -6.05 -11.06 28.54
CA GLN A 628 -4.93 -10.15 28.62
C GLN A 628 -5.35 -8.79 28.05
N CYS A 629 -5.82 -7.90 28.93
CA CYS A 629 -6.41 -6.63 28.53
C CYS A 629 -5.43 -5.70 27.80
N PHE A 630 -5.94 -5.03 26.76
CA PHE A 630 -5.22 -3.97 26.06
C PHE A 630 -5.04 -2.75 26.96
N LEU A 631 -4.06 -1.91 26.61
CA LEU A 631 -3.75 -0.71 27.39
C LEU A 631 -5.00 0.19 27.52
N GLY A 632 -5.31 0.63 28.74
CA GLY A 632 -6.53 1.40 29.05
C GLY A 632 -7.71 0.56 29.53
N PHE A 633 -7.59 -0.77 29.58
CA PHE A 633 -8.64 -1.68 30.05
C PHE A 633 -8.18 -2.62 31.16
N GLU A 634 -9.11 -3.00 32.04
CA GLU A 634 -8.85 -3.86 33.19
C GLU A 634 -10.07 -4.71 33.60
N GLY A 635 -9.87 -5.57 34.61
CA GLY A 635 -10.87 -6.52 35.09
C GLY A 635 -10.72 -7.91 34.46
N HIS A 636 -11.55 -8.86 34.89
CA HIS A 636 -11.44 -10.28 34.48
C HIS A 636 -11.78 -10.54 32.99
N ASP A 637 -12.43 -9.57 32.36
CA ASP A 637 -13.06 -9.62 31.05
C ASP A 637 -12.90 -8.30 30.28
N CYS A 638 -11.94 -7.46 30.69
CA CYS A 638 -11.58 -6.17 30.09
C CYS A 638 -12.76 -5.20 29.86
N SER A 639 -13.81 -5.34 30.68
CA SER A 639 -15.03 -4.52 30.65
C SER A 639 -14.83 -3.10 31.21
N LYS A 640 -13.79 -2.88 32.03
CA LYS A 640 -13.56 -1.62 32.74
C LYS A 640 -12.47 -0.82 32.06
N ARG A 641 -12.66 0.48 31.91
CA ARG A 641 -11.60 1.42 31.52
C ARG A 641 -10.81 1.87 32.76
N SER A 642 -9.51 2.07 32.60
CA SER A 642 -8.69 2.76 33.60
C SER A 642 -7.58 3.57 32.95
N CYS A 643 -7.20 4.67 33.60
CA CYS A 643 -6.19 5.61 33.13
C CYS A 643 -4.78 5.03 33.37
N PRO A 644 -4.04 4.57 32.34
CA PRO A 644 -2.76 3.94 32.55
C PRO A 644 -1.75 4.94 33.11
N ASN A 645 -0.83 4.47 33.94
CA ASN A 645 0.26 5.29 34.51
C ASN A 645 -0.20 6.60 35.18
N ASN A 646 -1.47 6.70 35.61
CA ASN A 646 -2.12 7.94 36.05
C ASN A 646 -1.94 9.10 35.03
N CYS A 647 -2.18 8.81 33.75
CA CYS A 647 -1.98 9.73 32.63
C CYS A 647 -0.55 10.29 32.55
N GLY A 648 0.45 9.46 32.88
CA GLY A 648 1.87 9.76 32.78
C GLY A 648 2.37 10.90 33.69
N GLY A 649 1.51 11.47 34.54
CA GLY A 649 1.74 12.77 35.18
C GLY A 649 1.49 13.98 34.25
N HIS A 650 1.31 13.74 32.95
CA HIS A 650 1.11 14.75 31.89
C HIS A 650 -0.36 14.89 31.47
N GLY A 651 -1.30 14.44 32.31
CA GLY A 651 -2.74 14.56 32.07
C GLY A 651 -3.58 14.49 33.35
N LYS A 652 -4.90 14.42 33.18
CA LYS A 652 -5.88 14.19 34.24
C LYS A 652 -6.79 13.03 33.87
N CYS A 653 -6.93 12.07 34.77
CA CYS A 653 -7.87 10.98 34.61
C CYS A 653 -9.31 11.49 34.76
N LEU A 654 -10.16 11.20 33.78
CA LEU A 654 -11.60 11.46 33.81
C LEU A 654 -12.34 10.28 34.47
N ARG A 655 -13.62 10.46 34.84
CA ARG A 655 -14.42 9.46 35.57
C ARG A 655 -14.69 8.21 34.73
N GLU A 656 -14.62 8.36 33.42
CA GLU A 656 -14.86 7.38 32.37
C GLU A 656 -13.63 6.48 32.11
N GLY A 657 -12.54 6.65 32.88
CA GLY A 657 -11.29 5.91 32.70
C GLY A 657 -10.48 6.35 31.49
N VAL A 658 -10.62 7.62 31.08
CA VAL A 658 -9.95 8.23 29.92
C VAL A 658 -9.03 9.35 30.40
N CYS A 659 -7.83 9.47 29.81
CA CYS A 659 -6.90 10.55 30.11
C CYS A 659 -7.18 11.80 29.26
N ASN A 660 -7.25 12.95 29.91
CA ASN A 660 -7.23 14.27 29.26
C ASN A 660 -5.81 14.86 29.38
N CYS A 661 -5.10 15.01 28.26
CA CYS A 661 -3.69 15.36 28.23
C CYS A 661 -3.44 16.87 28.39
N GLN A 662 -2.23 17.22 28.82
CA GLN A 662 -1.72 18.59 28.78
C GLN A 662 -1.24 18.91 27.34
N PRO A 663 -1.27 20.18 26.90
CA PRO A 663 -0.74 20.57 25.60
C PRO A 663 0.71 20.11 25.40
N GLY A 664 1.05 19.67 24.19
CA GLY A 664 2.34 19.05 23.89
C GLY A 664 2.44 17.55 24.21
N TYR A 665 1.37 16.90 24.69
CA TYR A 665 1.35 15.48 25.06
C TYR A 665 0.11 14.77 24.52
N THR A 666 0.26 13.49 24.13
CA THR A 666 -0.79 12.68 23.50
C THR A 666 -0.64 11.18 23.83
N GLY A 667 -1.55 10.37 23.27
CA GLY A 667 -1.67 8.93 23.55
C GLY A 667 -2.56 8.62 24.76
N ILE A 668 -3.00 7.37 24.89
CA ILE A 668 -3.99 6.93 25.89
C ILE A 668 -3.59 7.19 27.35
N ASP A 669 -2.29 7.34 27.62
CA ASP A 669 -1.72 7.66 28.93
C ASP A 669 -0.92 8.97 28.96
N CYS A 670 -1.07 9.82 27.94
CA CYS A 670 -0.37 11.12 27.79
C CYS A 670 1.17 11.05 27.92
N SER A 671 1.80 9.88 27.74
CA SER A 671 3.25 9.71 27.93
C SER A 671 4.10 10.09 26.72
N THR A 672 3.47 10.39 25.57
CA THR A 672 4.17 10.71 24.32
C THR A 672 4.08 12.20 24.02
N ALA A 673 5.23 12.86 23.85
CA ALA A 673 5.27 14.25 23.43
C ALA A 673 4.89 14.41 21.94
N THR A 674 4.22 15.51 21.60
CA THR A 674 3.91 15.90 20.21
C THR A 674 5.02 16.76 19.61
N CYS A 675 5.09 16.80 18.27
CA CYS A 675 6.04 17.64 17.53
C CYS A 675 5.37 18.94 17.05
N ASP A 676 6.18 19.95 16.73
CA ASP A 676 5.70 21.18 16.07
C ASP A 676 5.04 20.84 14.72
N GLU A 677 3.97 21.58 14.39
CA GLU A 677 3.19 21.45 13.15
C GLU A 677 4.06 21.46 11.87
N GLN A 678 5.21 22.15 11.91
CA GLN A 678 6.19 22.21 10.83
C GLN A 678 6.75 20.84 10.44
N CYS A 679 6.77 19.86 11.36
CA CYS A 679 7.21 18.49 11.07
C CYS A 679 6.47 17.89 9.86
N SER A 680 5.13 18.03 9.82
CA SER A 680 4.32 17.52 8.68
C SER A 680 4.61 18.27 7.37
N LEU A 681 4.90 19.57 7.42
CA LEU A 681 5.03 20.43 6.23
C LEU A 681 6.29 20.12 5.40
N HIS A 682 7.30 19.57 6.06
CA HIS A 682 8.53 19.09 5.44
C HIS A 682 8.48 17.56 5.15
N GLY A 683 7.36 16.89 5.48
CA GLY A 683 7.17 15.44 5.31
C GLY A 683 7.88 14.59 6.36
N GLY A 684 8.12 15.15 7.55
CA GLY A 684 8.73 14.46 8.68
C GLY A 684 7.71 13.70 9.51
N VAL A 685 8.16 12.60 10.08
CA VAL A 685 7.38 11.72 10.96
C VAL A 685 7.78 12.00 12.40
N CYS A 686 6.82 12.36 13.25
CA CYS A 686 7.03 12.60 14.67
C CYS A 686 7.20 11.27 15.42
N ASP A 687 8.17 11.18 16.33
CA ASP A 687 8.19 10.16 17.36
C ASP A 687 8.62 10.80 18.70
N ASN A 688 7.68 10.81 19.66
CA ASN A 688 7.86 11.34 21.02
C ASN A 688 8.54 12.73 21.09
N GLY A 689 7.97 13.72 20.39
CA GLY A 689 8.47 15.10 20.35
C GLY A 689 9.71 15.32 19.47
N VAL A 690 10.27 14.26 18.89
CA VAL A 690 11.38 14.34 17.93
C VAL A 690 10.84 14.17 16.52
N CYS A 691 11.04 15.18 15.67
CA CYS A 691 10.74 15.04 14.24
C CYS A 691 11.88 14.26 13.55
N GLU A 692 11.51 13.21 12.80
CA GLU A 692 12.41 12.43 11.96
C GLU A 692 12.10 12.63 10.49
N PHE A 693 13.14 12.75 9.68
CA PHE A 693 13.04 12.76 8.21
C PHE A 693 13.86 11.58 7.70
N ARG A 694 13.20 10.59 7.08
CA ARG A 694 13.83 9.38 6.55
C ARG A 694 13.42 9.20 5.09
N CYS A 695 14.34 8.79 4.22
CA CYS A 695 14.02 8.60 2.79
C CYS A 695 12.97 7.52 2.52
N SER A 696 12.87 6.52 3.39
CA SER A 696 11.89 5.42 3.35
C SER A 696 10.44 5.87 3.40
N ASP A 697 10.18 7.04 3.98
CA ASP A 697 8.86 7.45 4.43
C ASP A 697 8.08 8.14 3.29
N TYR A 698 8.80 8.58 2.25
CA TYR A 698 8.27 9.10 0.99
C TYR A 698 8.21 7.97 -0.05
N ALA A 699 7.03 7.66 -0.58
CA ALA A 699 6.84 6.57 -1.54
C ALA A 699 7.73 6.75 -2.80
N GLY A 700 8.58 5.76 -3.09
CA GLY A 700 9.49 5.77 -4.24
C GLY A 700 10.79 6.57 -4.07
N TYR A 701 11.12 7.04 -2.85
CA TYR A 701 12.40 7.71 -2.57
C TYR A 701 13.44 6.73 -1.98
N THR A 702 14.69 6.94 -2.33
CA THR A 702 15.84 6.08 -1.98
C THR A 702 17.13 6.91 -1.90
N CYS A 703 18.17 6.35 -1.29
CA CYS A 703 19.45 7.03 -1.11
C CYS A 703 20.36 6.88 -2.35
N GLN A 704 20.15 7.70 -3.36
CA GLN A 704 20.90 7.70 -4.62
C GLN A 704 22.26 8.41 -4.48
N ASN A 705 23.27 7.94 -5.21
CA ASN A 705 24.59 8.60 -5.26
C ASN A 705 24.50 9.93 -6.05
N SER A 706 25.18 10.98 -5.58
CA SER A 706 25.28 12.30 -6.22
C SER A 706 25.57 12.23 -7.73
N SER A 707 26.41 11.29 -8.16
CA SER A 707 26.78 11.10 -9.57
C SER A 707 25.61 10.71 -10.48
N LYS A 708 24.53 10.13 -9.93
CA LYS A 708 23.28 9.85 -10.67
C LYS A 708 22.33 11.05 -10.72
N LEU A 709 22.44 11.97 -9.76
CA LEU A 709 21.57 13.13 -9.61
C LEU A 709 22.05 14.30 -10.49
N LEU A 710 23.36 14.44 -10.63
CA LEU A 710 24.04 15.47 -11.45
C LEU A 710 23.45 15.70 -12.86
N PRO A 711 23.10 14.66 -13.64
CA PRO A 711 22.55 14.84 -14.99
C PRO A 711 21.10 15.37 -15.01
N SER A 712 20.35 15.22 -13.91
CA SER A 712 18.96 15.63 -13.79
C SER A 712 18.77 16.98 -13.11
N LEU A 713 19.72 17.42 -12.28
CA LEU A 713 19.57 18.57 -11.38
C LEU A 713 20.59 19.67 -11.74
N SER A 714 20.25 20.48 -12.75
CA SER A 714 21.14 21.51 -13.33
C SER A 714 21.40 22.70 -12.40
N VAL A 715 20.43 23.07 -11.57
CA VAL A 715 20.52 24.14 -10.55
C VAL A 715 21.33 23.64 -9.35
N CYS A 716 21.16 22.37 -8.96
CA CYS A 716 21.91 21.76 -7.87
C CYS A 716 23.25 21.14 -8.29
N LYS A 717 23.62 21.22 -9.57
CA LYS A 717 24.86 20.67 -10.09
C LYS A 717 26.09 21.14 -9.29
N SER A 718 26.25 22.45 -9.12
CA SER A 718 27.38 23.03 -8.34
C SER A 718 27.37 22.70 -6.84
N VAL A 719 26.26 22.16 -6.32
CA VAL A 719 26.12 21.67 -4.94
C VAL A 719 26.58 20.21 -4.87
N LEU A 720 26.08 19.39 -5.79
CA LEU A 720 26.38 17.95 -5.87
C LEU A 720 27.80 17.66 -6.37
N GLU A 721 28.40 18.54 -7.17
CA GLU A 721 29.81 18.48 -7.58
C GLU A 721 30.79 18.60 -6.41
N ASN A 722 30.36 19.18 -5.27
CA ASN A 722 31.17 19.27 -4.05
C ASN A 722 30.97 18.08 -3.09
N ASP A 723 29.95 17.24 -3.30
CA ASP A 723 29.65 16.03 -2.51
C ASP A 723 29.53 14.80 -3.41
N MET A 724 30.46 14.65 -4.37
CA MET A 724 30.46 13.61 -5.41
C MET A 724 30.51 12.17 -4.87
N SER A 725 30.93 11.98 -3.62
CA SER A 725 30.93 10.69 -2.91
C SER A 725 29.70 10.48 -2.02
N GLY A 726 28.84 11.48 -1.87
CA GLY A 726 27.64 11.43 -1.06
C GLY A 726 26.55 10.49 -1.61
N GLN A 727 25.66 10.08 -0.72
CA GLN A 727 24.34 9.58 -1.06
C GLN A 727 23.31 10.59 -0.55
N HIS A 728 22.28 10.87 -1.35
CA HIS A 728 21.23 11.83 -1.04
C HIS A 728 19.85 11.22 -1.26
N CYS A 729 18.87 11.77 -0.56
CA CYS A 729 17.47 11.43 -0.74
C CYS A 729 16.98 11.88 -2.12
N ALA A 730 16.49 10.94 -2.93
CA ALA A 730 15.93 11.23 -4.24
C ALA A 730 14.96 10.13 -4.71
N PRO A 731 14.05 10.42 -5.66
CA PRO A 731 13.23 9.40 -6.31
C PRO A 731 14.11 8.33 -6.99
N SER A 732 13.70 7.06 -6.92
CA SER A 732 14.30 6.00 -7.74
C SER A 732 13.80 6.02 -9.19
N GLU A 733 12.57 6.50 -9.44
CA GLU A 733 12.01 6.67 -10.78
C GLU A 733 12.70 7.84 -11.51
N LEU A 734 13.29 7.57 -12.68
CA LEU A 734 14.03 8.57 -13.45
C LEU A 734 13.15 9.75 -13.92
N SER A 735 11.86 9.52 -14.21
CA SER A 735 10.95 10.61 -14.63
C SER A 735 10.59 11.55 -13.48
N ILE A 736 10.46 11.02 -12.26
CA ILE A 736 10.24 11.83 -11.04
C ILE A 736 11.53 12.55 -10.66
N LEU A 737 12.70 11.89 -10.79
CA LEU A 737 14.01 12.51 -10.58
C LEU A 737 14.30 13.65 -11.57
N GLN A 738 13.94 13.51 -12.85
CA GLN A 738 14.02 14.59 -13.83
C GLN A 738 13.08 15.76 -13.50
N GLN A 739 11.95 15.49 -12.86
CA GLN A 739 11.01 16.51 -12.41
C GLN A 739 11.47 17.21 -11.11
N LEU A 740 12.22 16.54 -10.23
CA LEU A 740 12.62 17.01 -8.89
C LEU A 740 13.17 18.45 -8.88
N GLU A 741 13.85 18.88 -9.94
CA GLU A 741 14.32 20.26 -10.06
C GLU A 741 13.19 21.29 -10.31
N GLU A 742 12.33 21.11 -11.34
CA GLU A 742 11.18 22.01 -11.57
C GLU A 742 10.15 21.92 -10.43
N VAL A 743 10.08 20.76 -9.76
CA VAL A 743 8.99 20.37 -8.86
C VAL A 743 9.29 20.61 -7.37
N VAL A 744 10.55 20.50 -6.92
CA VAL A 744 10.92 20.62 -5.49
C VAL A 744 11.97 21.70 -5.26
N VAL A 745 13.11 21.60 -5.97
CA VAL A 745 14.21 22.56 -5.85
C VAL A 745 13.75 23.97 -6.21
N MET A 746 13.14 24.14 -7.39
CA MET A 746 12.77 25.46 -7.89
C MET A 746 11.65 26.13 -7.08
N PRO A 747 10.60 25.43 -6.61
CA PRO A 747 9.64 26.02 -5.67
C PRO A 747 10.27 26.43 -4.33
N ASN A 748 11.19 25.62 -3.76
CA ASN A 748 11.90 26.00 -2.55
C ASN A 748 12.85 27.20 -2.78
N TYR A 749 13.53 27.27 -3.91
CA TYR A 749 14.30 28.46 -4.33
C TYR A 749 13.41 29.70 -4.49
N HIS A 750 12.23 29.58 -5.10
CA HIS A 750 11.30 30.72 -5.23
C HIS A 750 10.68 31.16 -3.89
N ARG A 751 10.53 30.25 -2.92
CA ARG A 751 10.18 30.60 -1.52
C ARG A 751 11.32 31.38 -0.83
N LEU A 752 12.56 30.96 -1.02
CA LEU A 752 13.76 31.63 -0.46
C LEU A 752 14.13 32.95 -1.19
N PHE A 753 13.77 33.10 -2.47
CA PHE A 753 14.08 34.28 -3.28
C PHE A 753 12.88 34.76 -4.11
N PRO A 754 11.81 35.26 -3.45
CA PRO A 754 10.59 35.71 -4.13
C PRO A 754 10.84 36.94 -5.01
N GLY A 755 10.19 36.97 -6.17
CA GLY A 755 10.28 38.07 -7.13
C GLY A 755 9.72 39.39 -6.58
N GLY A 756 10.44 40.49 -6.79
CA GLY A 756 10.03 41.82 -6.32
C GLY A 756 11.21 42.76 -6.09
N PRO A 757 11.01 43.92 -5.43
CA PRO A 757 12.04 44.94 -5.25
C PRO A 757 13.26 44.47 -4.44
N ARG A 758 13.14 43.40 -3.62
CA ARG A 758 14.30 42.74 -2.98
C ARG A 758 15.32 42.21 -4.01
N LYS A 759 14.86 41.66 -5.13
CA LYS A 759 15.74 41.16 -6.21
C LYS A 759 16.52 42.29 -6.87
N PHE A 760 15.89 43.45 -7.04
CA PHE A 760 16.52 44.68 -7.56
C PHE A 760 17.53 45.28 -6.55
N LEU A 761 17.16 45.34 -5.26
CA LEU A 761 18.03 45.83 -4.17
C LEU A 761 19.27 44.96 -3.95
N ASN A 762 19.16 43.64 -4.05
CA ASN A 762 20.31 42.74 -3.88
C ASN A 762 21.24 42.76 -5.10
N TYR A 763 20.70 42.95 -6.32
CA TYR A 763 21.51 43.22 -7.52
C TYR A 763 22.33 44.52 -7.39
N ILE A 764 21.71 45.60 -6.90
CA ILE A 764 22.39 46.89 -6.62
C ILE A 764 23.46 46.77 -5.52
N ARG A 765 23.31 45.80 -4.59
CA ARG A 765 24.25 45.58 -3.47
C ARG A 765 25.36 44.57 -3.75
N GLY A 766 25.42 43.97 -4.94
CA GLY A 766 26.50 43.06 -5.34
C GLY A 766 26.64 41.80 -4.48
N ARG A 767 25.54 41.30 -3.89
CA ARG A 767 25.55 40.07 -3.06
C ARG A 767 25.05 38.87 -3.84
N ASP A 768 25.73 37.72 -3.71
CA ASP A 768 25.28 36.41 -4.24
C ASP A 768 24.12 35.81 -3.42
N CYS A 769 23.02 36.55 -3.30
CA CYS A 769 21.78 36.01 -2.75
C CYS A 769 21.12 35.01 -3.72
N ASP A 770 21.32 35.17 -5.03
CA ASP A 770 20.75 34.26 -6.05
C ASP A 770 21.39 32.87 -5.95
N GLY A 771 22.73 32.78 -5.87
CA GLY A 771 23.46 31.54 -5.63
C GLY A 771 23.28 30.98 -4.22
N ALA A 772 23.28 31.82 -3.17
CA ALA A 772 23.03 31.34 -1.81
C ALA A 772 21.61 30.77 -1.62
N ALA A 773 20.59 31.39 -2.24
CA ALA A 773 19.22 30.86 -2.21
C ALA A 773 19.08 29.54 -2.99
N LYS A 774 19.76 29.39 -4.13
CA LYS A 774 19.83 28.12 -4.87
C LYS A 774 20.51 27.03 -4.04
N ARG A 775 21.67 27.32 -3.46
CA ARG A 775 22.42 26.39 -2.60
C ARG A 775 21.57 25.89 -1.43
N LEU A 776 20.94 26.80 -0.68
CA LEU A 776 20.05 26.40 0.42
C LEU A 776 18.81 25.63 -0.06
N ALA A 777 18.20 26.01 -1.20
CA ALA A 777 17.07 25.27 -1.77
C ALA A 777 17.46 23.83 -2.18
N CYS A 778 18.66 23.64 -2.71
CA CYS A 778 19.21 22.31 -3.01
C CYS A 778 19.48 21.50 -1.74
N TRP A 779 20.11 22.09 -0.73
CA TRP A 779 20.40 21.38 0.53
C TRP A 779 19.13 20.98 1.29
N ILE A 780 18.06 21.78 1.23
CA ILE A 780 16.72 21.46 1.77
C ILE A 780 16.03 20.36 0.95
N SER A 781 16.15 20.38 -0.39
CA SER A 781 15.42 19.47 -1.28
C SER A 781 16.15 18.14 -1.57
N ILE A 782 17.46 18.06 -1.29
CA ILE A 782 18.35 16.94 -1.66
C ILE A 782 19.27 16.64 -0.46
N GLN A 783 18.63 16.29 0.66
CA GLN A 783 19.33 16.05 1.93
C GLN A 783 20.18 14.77 1.87
N LYS A 784 21.31 14.75 2.58
CA LYS A 784 22.28 13.64 2.61
C LYS A 784 21.72 12.47 3.40
N CYS A 785 21.92 11.26 2.92
CA CYS A 785 21.50 10.01 3.54
C CYS A 785 22.72 9.16 3.89
N GLU A 786 22.75 8.59 5.09
CA GLU A 786 23.76 7.61 5.51
C GLU A 786 23.33 6.18 5.17
N ARG A 787 24.29 5.24 5.14
CA ARG A 787 24.02 3.82 4.84
C ARG A 787 23.41 3.02 5.98
N ASN A 788 23.37 3.59 7.19
CA ASN A 788 22.78 2.95 8.35
C ASN A 788 21.28 3.29 8.40
N GLU A 789 20.48 2.39 8.96
CA GLU A 789 19.03 2.27 8.74
C GLU A 789 18.17 3.47 9.19
N ASP A 790 18.76 4.48 9.83
CA ASP A 790 18.08 5.71 10.24
C ASP A 790 17.88 6.74 9.13
N ASN A 791 18.63 6.68 8.01
CA ASN A 791 18.43 7.54 6.82
C ASN A 791 18.25 9.05 7.10
N ARG A 792 18.77 9.57 8.23
CA ARG A 792 18.20 10.77 8.86
C ARG A 792 18.67 12.08 8.24
N LEU A 793 17.71 12.85 7.71
CA LEU A 793 17.97 14.03 6.90
C LEU A 793 17.99 15.31 7.75
N ARG A 794 19.06 16.13 7.67
CA ARG A 794 19.14 17.49 8.24
C ARG A 794 20.03 18.42 7.40
N VAL A 795 19.68 19.71 7.35
CA VAL A 795 20.50 20.76 6.72
C VAL A 795 21.41 21.42 7.77
N CYS A 796 22.68 21.68 7.47
CA CYS A 796 23.58 22.29 8.44
C CYS A 796 23.15 23.72 8.79
N HIS A 797 23.26 24.06 10.08
CA HIS A 797 23.06 25.42 10.61
C HIS A 797 23.87 26.49 9.84
N SER A 798 25.08 26.11 9.39
CA SER A 798 25.97 26.94 8.56
C SER A 798 25.35 27.36 7.22
N ALA A 799 24.59 26.48 6.56
CA ALA A 799 23.96 26.77 5.27
C ALA A 799 22.85 27.82 5.43
N CYS A 800 22.02 27.68 6.47
CA CYS A 800 21.00 28.67 6.81
C CYS A 800 21.62 30.03 7.19
N GLN A 801 22.69 30.03 7.99
CA GLN A 801 23.41 31.27 8.31
C GLN A 801 24.02 31.94 7.08
N SER A 802 24.64 31.18 6.17
CA SER A 802 25.24 31.69 4.93
C SER A 802 24.17 32.34 4.03
N TYR A 803 23.00 31.70 3.86
CA TYR A 803 21.85 32.30 3.18
C TYR A 803 21.37 33.60 3.85
N ASN A 804 21.18 33.60 5.18
CA ASN A 804 20.75 34.80 5.91
C ASN A 804 21.73 35.96 5.73
N LEU A 805 23.04 35.68 5.80
CA LEU A 805 24.11 36.66 5.60
C LEU A 805 24.12 37.22 4.18
N ALA A 806 24.10 36.35 3.16
CA ALA A 806 24.12 36.73 1.76
C ALA A 806 22.86 37.49 1.33
N CYS A 807 21.67 37.01 1.71
CA CYS A 807 20.40 37.62 1.31
C CYS A 807 19.94 38.79 2.20
N GLY A 808 20.50 38.95 3.39
CA GLY A 808 19.94 39.85 4.41
C GLY A 808 18.57 39.37 4.92
N ALA A 809 18.42 38.04 5.01
CA ALA A 809 17.20 37.37 5.45
C ALA A 809 17.23 37.10 6.96
N SER A 810 16.11 36.61 7.48
CA SER A 810 15.91 36.28 8.88
C SER A 810 15.12 34.97 9.00
N LEU A 811 15.59 33.93 8.30
CA LEU A 811 15.15 32.56 8.47
C LEU A 811 15.60 32.07 9.85
N ASP A 812 14.77 31.34 10.59
CA ASP A 812 15.18 30.83 11.91
C ASP A 812 16.04 29.58 11.75
N CYS A 813 17.36 29.75 11.83
CA CYS A 813 18.31 28.64 11.77
C CYS A 813 18.32 27.80 13.06
N SER A 814 17.61 28.20 14.13
CA SER A 814 17.54 27.45 15.39
C SER A 814 16.40 26.42 15.44
N ASP A 815 15.56 26.37 14.40
CA ASP A 815 14.63 25.26 14.15
C ASP A 815 15.40 23.95 13.95
N GLN A 816 15.32 23.06 14.94
CA GLN A 816 15.95 21.73 14.91
C GLN A 816 15.12 20.67 14.18
N THR A 817 13.97 21.02 13.60
CA THR A 817 13.27 20.12 12.66
C THR A 817 13.99 20.12 11.32
N LEU A 818 14.27 21.29 10.73
CA LEU A 818 14.94 21.39 9.43
C LEU A 818 16.47 21.49 9.52
N PHE A 819 17.01 22.11 10.58
CA PHE A 819 18.44 22.41 10.71
C PHE A 819 19.17 21.60 11.79
N SER A 820 20.48 21.40 11.57
CA SER A 820 21.40 20.88 12.57
C SER A 820 21.53 21.84 13.76
N ASN A 821 22.04 21.33 14.88
CA ASN A 821 22.53 22.21 15.94
C ASN A 821 23.85 22.93 15.49
N LYS A 822 24.40 23.79 16.35
CA LYS A 822 25.59 24.61 16.06
C LYS A 822 26.93 23.86 16.15
N GLU A 823 26.92 22.64 16.67
CA GLU A 823 28.07 21.82 17.02
C GLU A 823 28.22 20.60 16.09
N GLU A 824 27.11 20.17 15.48
CA GLU A 824 27.07 19.18 14.39
C GLU A 824 27.84 19.68 13.15
N GLY A 825 28.79 18.86 12.67
CA GLY A 825 29.80 19.25 11.68
C GLY A 825 29.91 18.33 10.48
N GLU A 826 31.11 18.28 9.89
CA GLU A 826 31.42 17.56 8.65
C GLU A 826 30.93 16.11 8.67
N GLY A 827 30.15 15.74 7.65
CA GLY A 827 29.50 14.42 7.52
C GLY A 827 28.05 14.36 8.00
N LEU A 828 27.69 15.06 9.08
CA LEU A 828 26.42 14.87 9.82
C LEU A 828 25.20 15.63 9.25
N CYS A 829 25.39 16.51 8.26
CA CYS A 829 24.32 17.33 7.67
C CYS A 829 24.69 17.88 6.27
N THR A 830 23.71 18.40 5.51
CA THR A 830 23.95 19.03 4.19
C THR A 830 24.34 20.50 4.25
N GLY A 831 25.34 20.92 3.48
CA GLY A 831 25.77 22.33 3.43
C GLY A 831 26.71 22.76 4.56
N TRP A 832 27.51 21.83 5.07
CA TRP A 832 28.69 22.16 5.86
C TRP A 832 29.70 22.92 4.97
N GLY A 833 30.48 23.85 5.56
CA GLY A 833 31.45 24.67 4.80
C GLY A 833 30.87 25.87 4.02
N GLU A 834 29.55 26.02 3.89
CA GLU A 834 28.92 27.17 3.19
C GLU A 834 29.26 28.56 3.79
N LEU A 835 29.79 28.60 5.02
CA LEU A 835 30.22 29.83 5.70
C LEU A 835 31.70 30.17 5.44
N SER A 836 32.56 29.18 5.17
CA SER A 836 34.01 29.36 4.96
C SER A 836 34.38 29.75 3.52
N SER A 837 33.40 30.10 2.69
CA SER A 837 33.59 30.71 1.36
C SER A 837 33.42 32.23 1.35
N TRP A 838 33.17 32.83 2.52
CA TRP A 838 32.88 34.27 2.71
C TRP A 838 33.76 34.97 3.77
N LEU A 839 34.75 34.26 4.32
CA LEU A 839 35.76 34.73 5.28
C LEU A 839 37.15 34.57 4.70
#